data_AF-A0A1H2LNG6-F1
#
_entry.id   AF-A0A1H2LNG6-F1
#
_cell.length_a   1.000
_cell.length_b   1.000
_cell.length_c   1.000
_cell.angle_alpha   90.00
_cell.angle_beta   90.00
_cell.angle_gamma   90.00
#
_symmetry.space_group_name_H-M   'P 1'
#
loop_
_entity.id
_entity.type
_entity.pdbx_description
1 polymer ?
#
loop_
_entity_poly.entity_id
_entity_poly.type
_entity_poly.pdbx_seq_one_letter_code
_entity_poly.pdbx_strand_id
1 'polypeptide(L)'
;MTVFSSITIAGLEDLVARMQVSLSTVMDFTGHPTGRSVRSDMDGLDVSSRGFEALDRVQDWIDDEALPDLTRRLNLARVLENQQPGALTVQLDEALVERMSTSTAEASGRELAIALKDLGGVNEGFDELMAELEELADDPDAMSAFYAELGPEAAAMLAGSIGMPDGGAGANAQRYLELMSQGLSTALLDADHPDGWGAMYEFHQPTDDPMVAWGRLALLQYGNFSGPDAQSFVQGTVNGTALDAFAGEDWADPANISAQSLTPSDTTTAGLPSDITAMAFTVLSRYPTMATEVLTGQDISVQELFDRVDLLSGSPPDRHSVADAFGLAIEAGVGAEGTPPRTEHSPEENELAFEFISAVGRHREVPASMRDSLGRVAAAYVDEMVAGSFVDPGERPGRRDPSMTDAPADFPGDAGLTPSFYLTPDVVYLFVGGFQDQLETSMPFDTAMSTLMDTQLNASILADHATDPPGTRTADLMSLFGGMSSLHYEARRNYAADFDAQQREIRDGLAKFYSAGLGLIPVPGSAHLPYWALQIGTGEGLAAWVDGEGTEGQVVADNVTEEHMRWYLIAEKMIQNGVGADALASAPAGLLENGQLRPMNEIFADDALADQFYDWVNPPTDDAPPNELNESADEAQQGWTSGWGEAENWLEMLDLIEGD
;
A
#
# COMPACT_ATOMS: atom_id res chain seq x y z
N MET A 1 -31.35 -19.49 27.04
CA MET A 1 -31.94 -18.88 25.83
C MET A 1 -31.26 -17.53 25.75
N THR A 2 -30.29 -17.39 24.85
CA THR A 2 -29.48 -16.16 24.74
C THR A 2 -30.34 -15.06 24.14
N VAL A 3 -30.33 -13.87 24.73
CA VAL A 3 -31.09 -12.71 24.27
C VAL A 3 -30.12 -11.78 23.56
N PHE A 4 -30.46 -11.37 22.34
CA PHE A 4 -29.63 -10.46 21.55
C PHE A 4 -30.38 -9.16 21.28
N SER A 5 -29.64 -8.06 21.30
CA SER A 5 -30.10 -6.76 20.84
C SER A 5 -29.44 -6.41 19.51
N SER A 6 -30.25 -5.94 18.57
CA SER A 6 -29.78 -5.38 17.30
C SER A 6 -29.58 -3.89 17.47
N ILE A 7 -28.33 -3.43 17.41
CA ILE A 7 -27.95 -2.04 17.69
C ILE A 7 -27.42 -1.38 16.42
N THR A 8 -27.88 -0.16 16.16
CA THR A 8 -27.24 0.79 15.24
C THR A 8 -26.38 1.72 16.07
N ILE A 9 -25.06 1.78 15.85
CA ILE A 9 -24.14 2.60 16.67
C ILE A 9 -24.55 4.06 16.67
N ALA A 10 -24.68 4.68 15.49
CA ALA A 10 -25.12 6.06 15.35
C ALA A 10 -26.47 6.38 16.05
N GLY A 11 -27.40 5.42 16.06
CA GLY A 11 -28.68 5.58 16.74
C GLY A 11 -28.56 5.50 18.28
N LEU A 12 -27.66 4.65 18.79
CA LEU A 12 -27.41 4.53 20.22
C LEU A 12 -26.58 5.72 20.74
N GLU A 13 -25.62 6.21 19.96
CA GLU A 13 -24.88 7.45 20.25
C GLU A 13 -25.81 8.66 20.35
N ASP A 14 -26.74 8.86 19.40
CA ASP A 14 -27.73 9.93 19.47
C ASP A 14 -28.62 9.80 20.72
N LEU A 15 -28.98 8.57 21.11
CA LEU A 15 -29.76 8.33 22.31
C LEU A 15 -28.98 8.68 23.58
N VAL A 16 -27.74 8.22 23.72
CA VAL A 16 -26.86 8.55 24.86
C VAL A 16 -26.66 10.06 24.96
N ALA A 17 -26.30 10.72 23.85
CA ALA A 17 -26.11 12.17 23.82
C ALA A 17 -27.36 12.94 24.23
N ARG A 18 -28.56 12.52 23.75
CA ARG A 18 -29.83 13.14 24.16
C ARG A 18 -30.16 12.92 25.62
N MET A 19 -29.83 11.75 26.18
CA MET A 19 -30.03 11.47 27.59
C MET A 19 -29.11 12.34 28.46
N GLN A 20 -27.85 12.51 28.08
CA GLN A 20 -26.91 13.43 28.74
C GLN A 20 -27.39 14.89 28.69
N VAL A 21 -27.83 15.37 27.51
CA VAL A 21 -28.40 16.73 27.36
C VAL A 21 -29.65 16.90 28.22
N SER A 22 -30.50 15.88 28.29
CA SER A 22 -31.71 15.89 29.11
C SER A 22 -31.37 15.93 30.60
N LEU A 23 -30.39 15.15 31.04
CA LEU A 23 -29.88 15.17 32.42
C LEU A 23 -29.35 16.56 32.79
N SER A 24 -28.49 17.14 31.95
CA SER A 24 -27.96 18.49 32.14
C SER A 24 -29.08 19.53 32.24
N THR A 25 -30.08 19.45 31.37
CA THR A 25 -31.24 20.36 31.39
C THR A 25 -32.05 20.22 32.69
N VAL A 26 -32.24 18.99 33.20
CA VAL A 26 -32.93 18.74 34.47
C VAL A 26 -32.09 19.27 35.64
N MET A 27 -30.78 19.01 35.67
CA MET A 27 -29.87 19.48 36.71
C MET A 27 -29.79 21.01 36.77
N ASP A 28 -29.79 21.69 35.63
CA ASP A 28 -29.84 23.15 35.53
C ASP A 28 -31.16 23.69 36.07
N PHE A 29 -32.28 23.02 35.77
CA PHE A 29 -33.60 23.40 36.26
C PHE A 29 -33.75 23.16 37.78
N THR A 30 -33.20 22.07 38.31
CA THR A 30 -33.26 21.71 39.74
C THR A 30 -32.21 22.43 40.58
N GLY A 31 -31.11 22.91 40.00
CA GLY A 31 -30.15 23.81 40.63
C GLY A 31 -28.85 23.24 41.14
N HIS A 32 -28.53 22.00 40.77
CA HIS A 32 -27.38 21.32 41.32
C HIS A 32 -26.01 21.95 40.97
N PRO A 33 -25.80 22.69 39.86
CA PRO A 33 -24.50 23.32 39.59
C PRO A 33 -24.35 24.78 40.07
N THR A 34 -25.41 25.59 40.11
CA THR A 34 -25.28 27.07 40.13
C THR A 34 -25.78 27.76 41.40
N GLY A 35 -26.40 27.04 42.35
CA GLY A 35 -26.85 27.59 43.63
C GLY A 35 -28.02 28.59 43.55
N ARG A 36 -28.58 28.82 42.36
CA ARG A 36 -29.87 29.51 42.15
C ARG A 36 -30.73 28.66 41.25
N SER A 37 -31.81 28.12 41.78
CA SER A 37 -32.76 27.35 40.99
C SER A 37 -34.17 27.64 41.38
N VAL A 38 -35.08 27.28 40.48
CA VAL A 38 -36.52 27.32 40.74
C VAL A 38 -36.83 26.53 42.01
N ARG A 39 -36.12 25.43 42.28
CA ARG A 39 -36.24 24.67 43.51
C ARG A 39 -35.78 25.46 44.73
N SER A 40 -34.59 26.06 44.71
CA SER A 40 -34.11 26.90 45.82
C SER A 40 -35.01 28.12 46.07
N ASP A 41 -35.57 28.70 45.01
CA ASP A 41 -36.51 29.81 45.10
C ASP A 41 -37.86 29.37 45.65
N MET A 42 -38.32 28.16 45.32
CA MET A 42 -39.58 27.58 45.83
C MET A 42 -39.45 27.04 47.25
N ASP A 43 -38.32 26.44 47.62
CA ASP A 43 -37.99 26.01 48.98
C ASP A 43 -37.82 27.23 49.90
N GLY A 44 -37.22 28.31 49.40
CA GLY A 44 -37.18 29.60 50.10
C GLY A 44 -38.57 30.24 50.32
N LEU A 45 -39.58 29.77 49.58
CA LEU A 45 -40.99 30.16 49.70
C LEU A 45 -41.85 29.09 50.42
N ASP A 46 -41.23 28.05 50.99
CA ASP A 46 -41.89 26.94 51.71
C ASP A 46 -42.85 26.11 50.82
N VAL A 47 -42.58 26.04 49.52
CA VAL A 47 -43.37 25.32 48.53
C VAL A 47 -42.67 24.03 48.11
N SER A 48 -42.92 22.93 48.82
CA SER A 48 -42.55 21.59 48.34
C SER A 48 -43.56 21.09 47.31
N SER A 49 -43.07 20.61 46.16
CA SER A 49 -43.92 20.05 45.10
C SER A 49 -43.58 18.59 44.82
N ARG A 50 -44.60 17.74 44.72
CA ARG A 50 -44.46 16.35 44.21
C ARG A 50 -43.83 16.28 42.82
N GLY A 51 -43.82 17.40 42.08
CA GLY A 51 -43.17 17.51 40.78
C GLY A 51 -41.64 17.48 40.91
N PHE A 52 -41.05 18.10 41.94
CA PHE A 52 -39.61 18.04 42.18
C PHE A 52 -39.17 16.63 42.63
N GLU A 53 -39.93 15.96 43.49
CA GLU A 53 -39.66 14.55 43.85
C GLU A 53 -39.79 13.58 42.66
N ALA A 54 -40.58 13.94 41.65
CA ALA A 54 -40.66 13.17 40.41
C ALA A 54 -39.48 13.46 39.48
N LEU A 55 -39.03 14.71 39.42
CA LEU A 55 -37.83 15.10 38.67
C LEU A 55 -36.56 14.51 39.28
N ASP A 56 -36.44 14.48 40.62
CA ASP A 56 -35.32 13.83 41.31
C ASP A 56 -35.25 12.34 40.96
N ARG A 57 -36.39 11.64 41.03
CA ARG A 57 -36.43 10.22 40.63
C ARG A 57 -36.11 9.98 39.17
N VAL A 58 -36.45 10.91 38.28
CA VAL A 58 -36.07 10.82 36.86
C VAL A 58 -34.60 11.12 36.69
N GLN A 59 -34.05 12.10 37.42
CA GLN A 59 -32.63 12.42 37.43
C GLN A 59 -31.82 11.21 37.93
N ASP A 60 -32.15 10.68 39.10
CA ASP A 60 -31.52 9.49 39.69
C ASP A 60 -31.62 8.29 38.73
N TRP A 61 -32.78 8.07 38.10
CA TRP A 61 -32.92 7.00 37.09
C TRP A 61 -32.05 7.22 35.85
N ILE A 62 -31.95 8.45 35.35
CA ILE A 62 -31.11 8.75 34.18
C ILE A 62 -29.63 8.55 34.53
N ASP A 63 -29.20 9.06 35.68
CA ASP A 63 -27.79 9.11 36.12
C ASP A 63 -27.29 7.74 36.62
N ASP A 64 -28.08 7.07 37.48
CA ASP A 64 -27.65 5.84 38.15
C ASP A 64 -27.96 4.57 37.36
N GLU A 65 -28.98 4.59 36.49
CA GLU A 65 -29.46 3.39 35.80
C GLU A 65 -29.35 3.50 34.27
N ALA A 66 -30.02 4.48 33.65
CA ALA A 66 -30.23 4.47 32.20
C ALA A 66 -28.98 4.84 31.40
N LEU A 67 -28.25 5.90 31.80
CA LEU A 67 -27.04 6.32 31.10
C LEU A 67 -25.91 5.28 31.21
N PRO A 68 -25.58 4.73 32.39
CA PRO A 68 -24.58 3.68 32.50
C PRO A 68 -24.92 2.46 31.61
N ASP A 69 -26.17 2.00 31.64
CA ASP A 69 -26.62 0.86 30.84
C ASP A 69 -26.57 1.09 29.33
N LEU A 70 -26.89 2.31 28.88
CA LEU A 70 -26.83 2.68 27.46
C LEU A 70 -25.39 2.87 26.99
N THR A 71 -24.54 3.46 27.84
CA THR A 71 -23.11 3.67 27.57
C THR A 71 -22.38 2.33 27.49
N ARG A 72 -22.65 1.42 28.44
CA ARG A 72 -22.15 0.04 28.41
C ARG A 72 -22.48 -0.67 27.09
N ARG A 73 -23.73 -0.56 26.64
CA ARG A 73 -24.20 -1.14 25.37
C ARG A 73 -23.52 -0.48 24.19
N LEU A 74 -23.32 0.83 24.22
CA LEU A 74 -22.64 1.58 23.17
C LEU A 74 -21.18 1.11 23.03
N ASN A 75 -20.46 1.06 24.14
CA ASN A 75 -19.06 0.65 24.19
C ASN A 75 -18.89 -0.78 23.65
N LEU A 76 -19.67 -1.76 24.14
CA LEU A 76 -19.62 -3.13 23.64
C LEU A 76 -20.03 -3.24 22.16
N ALA A 77 -20.99 -2.42 21.72
CA ALA A 77 -21.43 -2.41 20.34
C ALA A 77 -20.34 -1.85 19.40
N ARG A 78 -19.56 -0.85 19.83
CA ARG A 78 -18.41 -0.33 19.08
C ARG A 78 -17.31 -1.38 18.87
N VAL A 79 -17.04 -2.21 19.87
CA VAL A 79 -16.11 -3.35 19.70
C VAL A 79 -16.60 -4.31 18.62
N LEU A 80 -17.89 -4.66 18.66
CA LEU A 80 -18.48 -5.55 17.65
C LEU A 80 -18.47 -4.94 16.25
N GLU A 81 -18.66 -3.62 16.12
CA GLU A 81 -18.55 -2.91 14.84
C GLU A 81 -17.10 -2.90 14.35
N ASN A 82 -16.13 -2.67 15.25
CA ASN A 82 -14.71 -2.73 14.92
C ASN A 82 -14.29 -4.13 14.45
N GLN A 83 -14.91 -5.18 14.98
CA GLN A 83 -14.74 -6.58 14.55
C GLN A 83 -15.53 -6.91 13.26
N GLN A 84 -16.54 -6.11 12.89
CA GLN A 84 -17.38 -6.31 11.71
C GLN A 84 -17.54 -4.99 10.92
N PRO A 85 -16.47 -4.48 10.28
CA PRO A 85 -16.51 -3.20 9.60
C PRO A 85 -17.59 -3.16 8.51
N GLY A 86 -18.37 -2.07 8.48
CA GLY A 86 -19.43 -1.85 7.49
C GLY A 86 -20.76 -2.55 7.80
N ALA A 87 -20.90 -3.20 8.95
CA ALA A 87 -22.19 -3.72 9.41
C ALA A 87 -23.17 -2.58 9.72
N LEU A 88 -24.35 -2.58 9.09
CA LEU A 88 -25.40 -1.58 9.38
C LEU A 88 -25.94 -1.68 10.82
N THR A 89 -25.88 -2.88 11.41
CA THR A 89 -26.29 -3.16 12.78
C THR A 89 -25.42 -4.27 13.36
N VAL A 90 -25.11 -4.18 14.64
CA VAL A 90 -24.40 -5.23 15.39
C VAL A 90 -25.36 -6.00 16.31
N GLN A 91 -25.03 -7.27 16.59
CA GLN A 91 -25.79 -8.13 17.51
C GLN A 91 -25.05 -8.22 18.84
N LEU A 92 -25.58 -7.52 19.85
CA LEU A 92 -25.04 -7.57 21.21
C LEU A 92 -25.72 -8.68 22.02
N ASP A 93 -24.93 -9.57 22.62
CA ASP A 93 -25.44 -10.53 23.61
C ASP A 93 -25.73 -9.78 24.91
N GLU A 94 -27.02 -9.67 25.26
CA GLU A 94 -27.44 -8.98 26.48
C GLU A 94 -26.95 -9.68 27.76
N ALA A 95 -26.58 -10.96 27.68
CA ALA A 95 -25.93 -11.64 28.80
C ALA A 95 -24.57 -11.04 29.14
N LEU A 96 -23.86 -10.41 28.19
CA LEU A 96 -22.60 -9.71 28.46
C LEU A 96 -22.84 -8.45 29.29
N VAL A 97 -23.89 -7.71 28.98
CA VAL A 97 -24.29 -6.50 29.71
C VAL A 97 -24.75 -6.85 31.13
N GLU A 98 -25.58 -7.90 31.27
CA GLU A 98 -26.08 -8.34 32.58
C GLU A 98 -24.98 -8.95 33.47
N ARG A 99 -23.97 -9.58 32.86
CA ARG A 99 -22.88 -10.26 33.58
C ARG A 99 -21.93 -9.28 34.26
N MET A 100 -21.69 -8.12 33.65
CA MET A 100 -20.71 -7.16 34.12
C MET A 100 -21.17 -5.72 33.84
N SER A 101 -21.55 -5.01 34.91
CA SER A 101 -21.80 -3.56 34.86
C SER A 101 -20.52 -2.80 34.53
N THR A 102 -20.64 -1.60 33.98
CA THR A 102 -19.50 -0.69 33.75
C THR A 102 -18.59 -0.57 34.97
N SER A 103 -19.17 -0.28 36.14
CA SER A 103 -18.40 -0.19 37.40
C SER A 103 -17.67 -1.48 37.80
N THR A 104 -18.22 -2.66 37.48
CA THR A 104 -17.58 -3.95 37.77
C THR A 104 -16.47 -4.24 36.76
N ALA A 105 -16.68 -3.89 35.49
CA ALA A 105 -15.68 -4.01 34.43
C ALA A 105 -14.48 -3.10 34.73
N GLU A 106 -14.72 -1.83 35.04
CA GLU A 106 -13.68 -0.89 35.43
C GLU A 106 -12.90 -1.38 36.66
N ALA A 107 -13.60 -1.82 37.70
CA ALA A 107 -12.95 -2.34 38.92
C ALA A 107 -12.05 -3.54 38.60
N SER A 108 -12.52 -4.46 37.75
CA SER A 108 -11.72 -5.62 37.32
C SER A 108 -10.48 -5.20 36.55
N GLY A 109 -10.61 -4.23 35.64
CA GLY A 109 -9.49 -3.65 34.90
C GLY A 109 -8.45 -2.99 35.80
N ARG A 110 -8.88 -2.18 36.79
CA ARG A 110 -7.97 -1.56 37.76
C ARG A 110 -7.28 -2.58 38.66
N GLU A 111 -8.01 -3.58 39.15
CA GLU A 111 -7.45 -4.65 39.98
C GLU A 111 -6.38 -5.42 39.23
N LEU A 112 -6.61 -5.74 37.95
CA LEU A 112 -5.61 -6.40 37.09
C LEU A 112 -4.37 -5.52 36.86
N ALA A 113 -4.55 -4.23 36.60
CA ALA A 113 -3.44 -3.29 36.45
C ALA A 113 -2.60 -3.17 37.73
N ILE A 114 -3.24 -3.12 38.90
CA ILE A 114 -2.56 -3.13 40.22
C ILE A 114 -1.80 -4.44 40.41
N ALA A 115 -2.41 -5.59 40.10
CA ALA A 115 -1.75 -6.89 40.22
C ALA A 115 -0.49 -6.99 39.33
N LEU A 116 -0.54 -6.48 38.11
CA LEU A 116 0.62 -6.41 37.22
C LEU A 116 1.73 -5.50 37.76
N LYS A 117 1.38 -4.33 38.31
CA LYS A 117 2.35 -3.43 38.95
C LYS A 117 3.01 -4.10 40.16
N ASP A 118 2.21 -4.75 41.00
CA ASP A 118 2.67 -5.43 42.22
C ASP A 118 3.57 -6.63 41.91
N LEU A 119 3.32 -7.32 40.78
CA LEU A 119 4.19 -8.40 40.28
C LEU A 119 5.59 -7.88 39.87
N GLY A 120 5.69 -6.61 39.47
CA GLY A 120 6.95 -5.93 39.18
C GLY A 120 7.61 -6.38 37.88
N GLY A 121 6.82 -6.81 36.88
CA GLY A 121 7.28 -7.22 35.55
C GLY A 121 6.87 -8.63 35.17
N VAL A 122 7.49 -9.17 34.12
CA VAL A 122 7.19 -10.50 33.57
C VAL A 122 7.87 -11.59 34.40
N ASN A 123 7.22 -12.00 35.48
CA ASN A 123 7.73 -12.96 36.47
C ASN A 123 6.76 -14.15 36.67
N GLU A 124 7.06 -15.05 37.61
CA GLU A 124 6.15 -16.14 38.01
C GLU A 124 4.77 -15.57 38.40
N GLY A 125 3.70 -15.99 37.71
CA GLY A 125 2.34 -15.45 37.85
C GLY A 125 1.91 -14.51 36.72
N PHE A 126 2.83 -14.03 35.87
CA PHE A 126 2.50 -13.14 34.75
C PHE A 126 1.54 -13.81 33.75
N ASP A 127 1.77 -15.08 33.41
CA ASP A 127 0.91 -15.84 32.49
C ASP A 127 -0.54 -15.93 32.99
N GLU A 128 -0.75 -16.00 34.31
CA GLU A 128 -2.08 -16.03 34.93
C GLU A 128 -2.78 -14.68 34.76
N LEU A 129 -2.06 -13.58 35.00
CA LEU A 129 -2.58 -12.22 34.78
C LEU A 129 -2.85 -11.93 33.30
N MET A 130 -2.04 -12.46 32.38
CA MET A 130 -2.31 -12.33 30.95
C MET A 130 -3.53 -13.14 30.49
N ALA A 131 -3.83 -14.27 31.14
CA ALA A 131 -5.07 -14.99 30.91
C ALA A 131 -6.29 -14.20 31.43
N GLU A 132 -6.16 -13.50 32.57
CA GLU A 132 -7.18 -12.58 33.05
C GLU A 132 -7.37 -11.38 32.11
N LEU A 133 -6.28 -10.83 31.55
CA LEU A 133 -6.35 -9.78 30.53
C LEU A 133 -7.11 -10.25 29.30
N GLU A 134 -6.86 -11.46 28.82
CA GLU A 134 -7.54 -12.05 27.66
C GLU A 134 -9.06 -12.16 27.87
N GLU A 135 -9.53 -12.44 29.09
CA GLU A 135 -10.97 -12.46 29.40
C GLU A 135 -11.63 -11.06 29.33
N LEU A 136 -10.83 -9.99 29.47
CA LEU A 136 -11.27 -8.60 29.49
C LEU A 136 -10.90 -7.81 28.23
N ALA A 137 -10.08 -8.35 27.32
CA ALA A 137 -9.47 -7.60 26.22
C ALA A 137 -10.46 -6.98 25.22
N ASP A 138 -11.66 -7.55 25.12
CA ASP A 138 -12.77 -7.08 24.27
C ASP A 138 -13.78 -6.18 25.02
N ASP A 139 -13.46 -5.76 26.25
CA ASP A 139 -14.31 -4.95 27.12
C ASP A 139 -13.75 -3.52 27.26
N PRO A 140 -14.36 -2.50 26.62
CA PRO A 140 -13.82 -1.13 26.64
C PRO A 140 -13.74 -0.53 28.04
N ASP A 141 -14.75 -0.75 28.88
CA ASP A 141 -14.80 -0.18 30.24
C ASP A 141 -13.71 -0.80 31.12
N ALA A 142 -13.47 -2.11 30.98
CA ALA A 142 -12.38 -2.77 31.70
C ALA A 142 -11.01 -2.33 31.19
N MET A 143 -10.81 -2.26 29.88
CA MET A 143 -9.52 -1.90 29.29
C MET A 143 -9.18 -0.42 29.48
N SER A 144 -10.16 0.49 29.38
CA SER A 144 -9.95 1.91 29.67
C SER A 144 -9.50 2.11 31.11
N ALA A 145 -10.15 1.43 32.07
CA ALA A 145 -9.75 1.47 33.47
C ALA A 145 -8.40 0.81 33.75
N PHE A 146 -8.10 -0.31 33.06
CA PHE A 146 -6.80 -0.98 33.12
C PHE A 146 -5.66 -0.05 32.71
N TYR A 147 -5.76 0.61 31.54
CA TYR A 147 -4.73 1.55 31.06
C TYR A 147 -4.71 2.86 31.85
N ALA A 148 -5.86 3.38 32.28
CA ALA A 148 -5.94 4.55 33.16
C ALA A 148 -5.24 4.32 34.50
N GLU A 149 -5.40 3.12 35.08
CA GLU A 149 -4.70 2.74 36.29
C GLU A 149 -3.22 2.49 36.00
N LEU A 150 -2.88 1.69 34.99
CA LEU A 150 -1.50 1.33 34.66
C LEU A 150 -0.65 2.58 34.39
N GLY A 151 -1.17 3.51 33.58
CA GLY A 151 -0.51 4.71 33.13
C GLY A 151 0.40 4.48 31.91
N PRO A 152 0.73 5.54 31.16
CA PRO A 152 1.39 5.42 29.86
C PRO A 152 2.80 4.83 29.94
N GLU A 153 3.60 5.27 30.92
CA GLU A 153 4.98 4.82 31.08
C GLU A 153 5.05 3.36 31.51
N ALA A 154 4.24 2.94 32.49
CA ALA A 154 4.24 1.55 32.94
C ALA A 154 3.71 0.59 31.86
N ALA A 155 2.70 1.00 31.09
CA ALA A 155 2.20 0.24 29.94
C ALA A 155 3.31 0.02 28.89
N ALA A 156 4.00 1.09 28.52
CA ALA A 156 5.11 1.04 27.58
C ALA A 156 6.28 0.19 28.10
N MET A 157 6.71 0.41 29.34
CA MET A 157 7.80 -0.36 29.96
C MET A 157 7.49 -1.85 30.05
N LEU A 158 6.24 -2.20 30.34
CA LEU A 158 5.80 -3.59 30.37
C LEU A 158 5.88 -4.21 28.96
N ALA A 159 5.36 -3.53 27.94
CA ALA A 159 5.47 -3.98 26.56
C ALA A 159 6.93 -4.12 26.10
N GLY A 160 7.77 -3.13 26.41
CA GLY A 160 9.22 -3.19 26.14
C GLY A 160 9.89 -4.38 26.83
N SER A 161 9.53 -4.64 28.09
CA SER A 161 10.04 -5.80 28.84
C SER A 161 9.65 -7.13 28.20
N ILE A 162 8.44 -7.25 27.65
CA ILE A 162 7.99 -8.46 26.92
C ILE A 162 8.82 -8.70 25.66
N GLY A 163 9.22 -7.62 24.95
CA GLY A 163 10.06 -7.70 23.76
C GLY A 163 11.51 -8.16 24.04
N MET A 164 12.01 -7.94 25.25
CA MET A 164 13.40 -8.27 25.61
C MET A 164 13.67 -9.78 25.67
N PRO A 165 14.82 -10.27 25.18
CA PRO A 165 15.21 -11.68 25.27
C PRO A 165 15.24 -12.22 26.71
N ASP A 166 15.72 -11.41 27.64
CA ASP A 166 15.79 -11.75 29.07
C ASP A 166 14.53 -11.30 29.85
N GLY A 167 13.50 -10.87 29.14
CA GLY A 167 12.26 -10.30 29.68
C GLY A 167 11.25 -11.31 30.18
N GLY A 168 11.61 -12.58 30.35
CA GLY A 168 10.76 -13.61 30.96
C GLY A 168 9.59 -14.15 30.12
N ALA A 169 9.14 -13.43 29.08
CA ALA A 169 7.97 -13.81 28.27
C ALA A 169 8.24 -15.02 27.35
N GLY A 170 9.49 -15.20 26.93
CA GLY A 170 9.91 -16.32 26.09
C GLY A 170 9.04 -16.48 24.83
N ALA A 171 8.60 -17.70 24.55
CA ALA A 171 7.80 -18.02 23.37
C ALA A 171 6.39 -17.36 23.35
N ASN A 172 5.92 -16.80 24.46
CA ASN A 172 4.62 -16.12 24.55
C ASN A 172 4.70 -14.62 24.26
N ALA A 173 5.90 -14.06 24.02
CA ALA A 173 6.10 -12.62 23.87
C ALA A 173 5.17 -11.98 22.83
N GLN A 174 5.08 -12.56 21.63
CA GLN A 174 4.18 -12.07 20.58
C GLN A 174 2.71 -12.08 21.04
N ARG A 175 2.22 -13.20 21.59
CA ARG A 175 0.84 -13.32 22.09
C ARG A 175 0.52 -12.27 23.15
N TYR A 176 1.45 -12.00 24.07
CA TYR A 176 1.22 -11.01 25.12
C TYR A 176 1.18 -9.59 24.58
N LEU A 177 2.04 -9.25 23.62
CA LEU A 177 1.96 -7.96 22.93
C LEU A 177 0.68 -7.83 22.09
N GLU A 178 0.23 -8.91 21.45
CA GLU A 178 -1.06 -8.94 20.74
C GLU A 178 -2.22 -8.60 21.67
N LEU A 179 -2.31 -9.28 22.82
CA LEU A 179 -3.36 -9.04 23.82
C LEU A 179 -3.32 -7.61 24.38
N MET A 180 -2.14 -7.10 24.72
CA MET A 180 -2.02 -5.73 25.20
C MET A 180 -2.36 -4.71 24.09
N SER A 181 -1.89 -4.92 22.87
CA SER A 181 -2.20 -4.01 21.76
C SER A 181 -3.70 -4.00 21.42
N GLN A 182 -4.35 -5.17 21.46
CA GLN A 182 -5.80 -5.29 21.34
C GLN A 182 -6.51 -4.55 22.48
N GLY A 183 -6.12 -4.81 23.73
CA GLY A 183 -6.67 -4.12 24.90
C GLY A 183 -6.55 -2.60 24.81
N LEU A 184 -5.42 -2.07 24.34
CA LEU A 184 -5.24 -0.63 24.15
C LEU A 184 -6.19 -0.08 23.07
N SER A 185 -6.33 -0.78 21.94
CA SER A 185 -7.28 -0.38 20.90
C SER A 185 -8.73 -0.44 21.38
N THR A 186 -9.07 -1.42 22.21
CA THR A 186 -10.40 -1.57 22.83
C THR A 186 -10.67 -0.45 23.85
N ALA A 187 -9.68 -0.08 24.66
CA ALA A 187 -9.76 1.02 25.62
C ALA A 187 -10.13 2.35 24.93
N LEU A 188 -9.56 2.62 23.76
CA LEU A 188 -9.83 3.83 22.98
C LEU A 188 -11.25 3.92 22.41
N LEU A 189 -12.03 2.83 22.44
CA LEU A 189 -13.43 2.83 22.00
C LEU A 189 -14.41 3.29 23.08
N ASP A 190 -13.95 3.40 24.33
CA ASP A 190 -14.76 3.85 25.47
C ASP A 190 -15.24 5.29 25.28
N ALA A 191 -16.57 5.47 25.30
CA ALA A 191 -17.19 6.78 25.19
C ALA A 191 -17.03 7.65 26.45
N ASP A 192 -16.84 7.05 27.62
CA ASP A 192 -16.80 7.74 28.92
C ASP A 192 -15.61 7.25 29.75
N HIS A 193 -14.42 7.64 29.28
CA HIS A 193 -13.18 7.21 29.88
C HIS A 193 -13.12 7.51 31.39
N PRO A 194 -12.61 6.58 32.20
CA PRO A 194 -12.65 6.69 33.64
C PRO A 194 -11.58 7.64 34.19
N ASP A 195 -11.72 8.01 35.47
CA ASP A 195 -10.72 8.82 36.19
C ASP A 195 -9.31 8.23 36.03
N GLY A 196 -8.36 9.09 35.65
CA GLY A 196 -6.97 8.74 35.38
C GLY A 196 -6.62 8.62 33.90
N TRP A 197 -7.60 8.39 33.02
CA TRP A 197 -7.37 8.23 31.58
C TRP A 197 -6.66 9.44 30.94
N GLY A 198 -6.90 10.65 31.45
CA GLY A 198 -6.23 11.85 30.95
C GLY A 198 -4.70 11.76 30.92
N ALA A 199 -4.08 10.92 31.76
CA ALA A 199 -2.64 10.66 31.72
C ALA A 199 -2.21 9.89 30.45
N MET A 200 -3.09 9.09 29.84
CA MET A 200 -2.79 8.39 28.58
C MET A 200 -2.58 9.36 27.41
N TYR A 201 -3.02 10.62 27.50
CA TYR A 201 -2.63 11.63 26.52
C TYR A 201 -1.13 11.95 26.57
N GLU A 202 -0.40 11.57 27.62
CA GLU A 202 1.07 11.68 27.68
C GLU A 202 1.77 10.53 26.94
N PHE A 203 1.04 9.51 26.46
CA PHE A 203 1.60 8.35 25.77
C PHE A 203 2.39 8.72 24.51
N HIS A 204 2.02 9.82 23.84
CA HIS A 204 2.72 10.31 22.65
C HIS A 204 3.88 11.28 22.96
N GLN A 205 4.15 11.62 24.22
CA GLN A 205 5.18 12.62 24.54
C GLN A 205 6.58 12.08 24.24
N PRO A 206 7.55 12.93 23.83
CA PRO A 206 8.93 12.49 23.59
C PRO A 206 9.56 11.76 24.78
N THR A 207 10.40 10.78 24.48
CA THR A 207 11.13 9.99 25.48
C THR A 207 12.55 9.70 25.00
N ASP A 208 13.49 9.67 25.94
CA ASP A 208 14.88 9.25 25.70
C ASP A 208 15.13 7.79 26.15
N ASP A 209 14.11 7.09 26.67
CA ASP A 209 14.21 5.69 27.08
C ASP A 209 13.82 4.75 25.93
N PRO A 210 14.76 3.95 25.38
CA PRO A 210 14.49 3.02 24.28
C PRO A 210 13.42 1.98 24.61
N MET A 211 13.31 1.55 25.88
CA MET A 211 12.34 0.54 26.28
C MET A 211 10.92 1.11 26.30
N VAL A 212 10.77 2.36 26.74
CA VAL A 212 9.50 3.09 26.65
C VAL A 212 9.14 3.33 25.19
N ALA A 213 10.07 3.84 24.38
CA ALA A 213 9.83 4.17 22.98
C ALA A 213 9.38 2.93 22.18
N TRP A 214 10.17 1.86 22.25
CA TRP A 214 9.84 0.60 21.59
C TRP A 214 8.51 0.03 22.11
N GLY A 215 8.29 0.04 23.43
CA GLY A 215 7.08 -0.47 24.05
C GLY A 215 5.80 0.25 23.61
N ARG A 216 5.86 1.58 23.44
CA ARG A 216 4.74 2.36 22.89
C ARG A 216 4.40 1.93 21.48
N LEU A 217 5.39 1.82 20.61
CA LEU A 217 5.20 1.41 19.22
C LEU A 217 4.72 -0.05 19.12
N ALA A 218 5.23 -0.95 19.97
CA ALA A 218 4.80 -2.34 20.05
C ALA A 218 3.31 -2.48 20.42
N LEU A 219 2.81 -1.60 21.29
CA LEU A 219 1.39 -1.57 21.67
C LEU A 219 0.46 -1.12 20.53
N LEU A 220 0.97 -0.64 19.40
CA LEU A 220 0.19 -0.24 18.22
C LEU A 220 0.21 -1.31 17.09
N GLN A 221 0.95 -2.41 17.29
CA GLN A 221 1.26 -3.39 16.24
C GLN A 221 0.16 -4.40 15.92
N TYR A 222 -0.79 -4.64 16.82
CA TYR A 222 -1.76 -5.73 16.63
C TYR A 222 -3.22 -5.32 16.85
N GLY A 223 -3.48 -4.25 17.62
CA GLY A 223 -4.80 -3.67 17.80
C GLY A 223 -5.35 -3.04 16.52
N ASN A 224 -6.65 -2.75 16.53
CA ASN A 224 -7.37 -2.10 15.44
C ASN A 224 -7.74 -0.66 15.82
N PHE A 225 -6.99 0.29 15.27
CA PHE A 225 -7.07 1.72 15.58
C PHE A 225 -7.73 2.51 14.44
N SER A 226 -8.91 2.07 14.01
CA SER A 226 -9.61 2.60 12.82
C SER A 226 -10.44 3.88 13.05
N GLY A 227 -10.81 4.18 14.30
CA GLY A 227 -11.58 5.39 14.64
C GLY A 227 -10.74 6.68 14.62
N PRO A 228 -11.34 7.87 14.42
CA PRO A 228 -10.60 9.13 14.29
C PRO A 228 -9.76 9.50 15.52
N ASP A 229 -10.28 9.24 16.73
CA ASP A 229 -9.54 9.47 17.97
C ASP A 229 -8.37 8.50 18.12
N ALA A 230 -8.58 7.23 17.73
CA ALA A 230 -7.53 6.20 17.74
C ALA A 230 -6.44 6.51 16.70
N GLN A 231 -6.82 6.99 15.51
CA GLN A 231 -5.85 7.41 14.49
C GLN A 231 -5.02 8.60 14.96
N SER A 232 -5.64 9.62 15.55
CA SER A 232 -4.93 10.76 16.15
C SER A 232 -3.96 10.31 17.26
N PHE A 233 -4.37 9.32 18.07
CA PHE A 233 -3.54 8.75 19.11
C PHE A 233 -2.31 8.01 18.54
N VAL A 234 -2.51 7.16 17.52
CA VAL A 234 -1.41 6.43 16.86
C VAL A 234 -0.47 7.42 16.17
N GLN A 235 -1.00 8.38 15.39
CA GLN A 235 -0.20 9.41 14.71
C GLN A 235 0.67 10.19 15.70
N GLY A 236 0.06 10.71 16.77
CA GLY A 236 0.81 11.42 17.82
C GLY A 236 1.90 10.53 18.40
N THR A 237 1.61 9.26 18.65
CA THR A 237 2.57 8.33 19.26
C THR A 237 3.74 8.01 18.33
N VAL A 238 3.49 7.73 17.05
CA VAL A 238 4.53 7.45 16.05
C VAL A 238 5.46 8.65 15.88
N ASN A 239 4.90 9.86 15.74
CA ASN A 239 5.67 11.09 15.63
C ASN A 239 6.48 11.39 16.89
N GLY A 240 5.80 11.54 18.03
CA GLY A 240 6.45 11.96 19.26
C GLY A 240 7.42 10.93 19.85
N THR A 241 7.29 9.65 19.49
CA THR A 241 8.20 8.58 19.98
C THR A 241 9.43 8.39 19.09
N ALA A 242 9.32 8.59 17.78
CA ALA A 242 10.37 8.21 16.83
C ALA A 242 10.56 9.22 15.70
N LEU A 243 9.50 9.52 14.93
CA LEU A 243 9.67 10.20 13.64
C LEU A 243 10.04 11.68 13.77
N ASP A 244 9.55 12.39 14.79
CA ASP A 244 9.97 13.77 15.05
C ASP A 244 11.48 13.83 15.36
N ALA A 245 11.98 12.85 16.12
CA ALA A 245 13.39 12.72 16.44
C ALA A 245 14.23 12.28 15.22
N PHE A 246 13.65 11.46 14.34
CA PHE A 246 14.25 11.06 13.07
C PHE A 246 14.30 12.21 12.05
N ALA A 247 13.33 13.12 12.08
CA ALA A 247 13.28 14.34 11.27
C ALA A 247 14.19 15.45 11.82
N GLY A 248 14.51 15.42 13.12
CA GLY A 248 15.38 16.38 13.80
C GLY A 248 16.79 16.52 13.20
N GLU A 249 17.48 17.61 13.53
CA GLU A 249 18.85 17.89 13.04
C GLU A 249 19.90 16.90 13.58
N ASP A 250 19.65 16.31 14.75
CA ASP A 250 20.54 15.39 15.46
C ASP A 250 20.16 13.90 15.29
N TRP A 251 19.35 13.58 14.26
CA TRP A 251 18.87 12.22 13.97
C TRP A 251 19.99 11.16 13.90
N ALA A 252 21.19 11.56 13.47
CA ALA A 252 22.35 10.68 13.33
C ALA A 252 23.18 10.53 14.62
N ASP A 253 22.85 11.27 15.70
CA ASP A 253 23.50 11.09 17.00
C ASP A 253 23.14 9.70 17.55
N PRO A 254 24.11 8.82 17.88
CA PRO A 254 23.82 7.53 18.49
C PRO A 254 23.09 7.60 19.84
N ALA A 255 22.95 8.78 20.45
CA ALA A 255 22.14 9.02 21.65
C ALA A 255 20.68 9.38 21.33
N ASN A 256 20.38 9.89 20.12
CA ASN A 256 19.02 10.24 19.70
C ASN A 256 18.13 8.98 19.69
N ILE A 257 16.89 9.08 20.18
CA ILE A 257 15.98 7.93 20.31
C ILE A 257 15.70 7.23 18.97
N SER A 258 15.65 7.96 17.86
CA SER A 258 15.50 7.40 16.50
C SER A 258 16.72 6.58 16.06
N ALA A 259 17.87 6.77 16.72
CA ALA A 259 19.09 6.00 16.52
C ALA A 259 19.22 4.77 17.44
N GLN A 260 18.30 4.61 18.40
CA GLN A 260 18.34 3.55 19.40
C GLN A 260 17.56 2.30 18.96
N SER A 261 17.88 1.19 19.61
CA SER A 261 17.18 -0.09 19.48
C SER A 261 16.85 -0.64 20.87
N LEU A 262 15.78 -1.43 20.99
CA LEU A 262 15.46 -2.13 22.24
C LEU A 262 16.55 -3.14 22.61
N THR A 263 17.02 -3.87 21.61
CA THR A 263 18.03 -4.93 21.73
C THR A 263 19.13 -4.76 20.68
N PRO A 264 20.34 -5.30 20.89
CA PRO A 264 21.40 -5.28 19.88
C PRO A 264 21.17 -6.19 18.66
N SER A 265 20.08 -6.96 18.62
CA SER A 265 19.69 -7.78 17.47
C SER A 265 18.63 -7.08 16.65
N ASP A 266 18.58 -7.31 15.34
CA ASP A 266 17.63 -6.67 14.42
C ASP A 266 16.16 -6.98 14.78
N THR A 267 15.92 -8.12 15.41
CA THR A 267 14.59 -8.58 15.83
C THR A 267 14.54 -8.87 17.32
N THR A 268 13.35 -8.71 17.88
CA THR A 268 13.01 -9.01 19.27
C THR A 268 12.48 -10.44 19.42
N THR A 269 12.27 -10.89 20.66
CA THR A 269 11.68 -12.22 20.94
C THR A 269 10.26 -12.36 20.36
N ALA A 270 9.57 -11.23 20.14
CA ALA A 270 8.24 -11.18 19.54
C ALA A 270 8.25 -11.19 18.00
N GLY A 271 9.43 -11.26 17.36
CA GLY A 271 9.55 -11.21 15.90
C GLY A 271 9.40 -9.81 15.29
N LEU A 272 9.24 -8.79 16.13
CA LEU A 272 9.18 -7.38 15.72
C LEU A 272 10.58 -6.77 15.57
N PRO A 273 10.77 -5.76 14.70
CA PRO A 273 12.03 -5.01 14.60
C PRO A 273 12.47 -4.45 15.96
N SER A 274 13.78 -4.42 16.20
CA SER A 274 14.36 -3.88 17.44
C SER A 274 14.61 -2.37 17.36
N ASP A 275 14.95 -1.86 16.17
CA ASP A 275 15.17 -0.44 15.92
C ASP A 275 13.86 0.34 16.06
N ILE A 276 13.91 1.47 16.78
CA ILE A 276 12.73 2.27 17.12
C ILE A 276 12.14 2.97 15.89
N THR A 277 12.98 3.42 14.97
CA THR A 277 12.52 4.03 13.71
C THR A 277 11.90 2.98 12.80
N ALA A 278 12.52 1.78 12.70
CA ALA A 278 11.93 0.66 11.98
C ALA A 278 10.54 0.29 12.55
N MET A 279 10.41 0.22 13.87
CA MET A 279 9.13 -0.04 14.54
C MET A 279 8.06 1.01 14.19
N ALA A 280 8.43 2.29 14.13
CA ALA A 280 7.50 3.36 13.77
C ALA A 280 7.00 3.21 12.34
N PHE A 281 7.88 2.93 11.38
CA PHE A 281 7.47 2.63 10.00
C PHE A 281 6.63 1.34 9.92
N THR A 282 6.93 0.30 10.70
CA THR A 282 6.09 -0.89 10.77
C THR A 282 4.68 -0.55 11.29
N VAL A 283 4.53 0.34 12.27
CA VAL A 283 3.19 0.83 12.69
C VAL A 283 2.48 1.48 11.50
N LEU A 284 3.14 2.42 10.79
CA LEU A 284 2.54 3.14 9.66
C LEU A 284 2.11 2.21 8.52
N SER A 285 2.89 1.16 8.24
CA SER A 285 2.56 0.19 7.17
C SER A 285 1.19 -0.50 7.34
N ARG A 286 0.60 -0.44 8.54
CA ARG A 286 -0.73 -1.02 8.83
C ARG A 286 -1.88 -0.03 8.62
N TYR A 287 -1.58 1.26 8.46
CA TYR A 287 -2.57 2.33 8.40
C TYR A 287 -2.31 3.25 7.19
N PRO A 288 -2.78 2.87 5.97
CA PRO A 288 -2.51 3.58 4.73
C PRO A 288 -2.70 5.09 4.80
N THR A 289 -3.89 5.56 5.19
CA THR A 289 -4.20 7.00 5.29
C THR A 289 -3.25 7.73 6.24
N MET A 290 -2.90 7.10 7.36
CA MET A 290 -2.00 7.70 8.34
C MET A 290 -0.55 7.67 7.85
N ALA A 291 -0.12 6.64 7.13
CA ALA A 291 1.18 6.62 6.49
C ALA A 291 1.31 7.79 5.50
N THR A 292 0.29 8.05 4.69
CA THR A 292 0.25 9.23 3.80
C THR A 292 0.40 10.53 4.59
N GLU A 293 -0.45 10.74 5.61
CA GLU A 293 -0.47 11.98 6.41
C GLU A 293 0.84 12.19 7.19
N VAL A 294 1.40 11.14 7.77
CA VAL A 294 2.61 11.23 8.57
C VAL A 294 3.83 11.46 7.71
N LEU A 295 3.99 10.74 6.59
CA LEU A 295 5.17 10.83 5.73
C LEU A 295 5.23 12.16 4.97
N THR A 296 4.08 12.71 4.56
CA THR A 296 3.99 14.04 3.93
C THR A 296 4.01 15.18 4.95
N GLY A 297 3.59 14.92 6.19
CA GLY A 297 3.48 15.92 7.26
C GLY A 297 4.74 16.14 8.09
N GLN A 298 5.87 15.49 7.78
CA GLN A 298 7.12 15.68 8.50
C GLN A 298 7.71 17.09 8.26
N ASP A 299 8.54 17.55 9.19
CA ASP A 299 9.29 18.83 9.06
C ASP A 299 10.40 18.78 7.99
N ILE A 300 10.64 17.60 7.40
CA ILE A 300 11.58 17.35 6.31
C ILE A 300 10.84 16.75 5.11
N SER A 301 11.38 16.93 3.90
CA SER A 301 10.77 16.36 2.69
C SER A 301 10.89 14.84 2.66
N VAL A 302 10.04 14.18 1.87
CA VAL A 302 10.13 12.74 1.60
C VAL A 302 11.49 12.37 1.01
N GLN A 303 12.09 13.27 0.23
CA GLN A 303 13.44 13.09 -0.27
C GLN A 303 14.49 13.01 0.86
N GLU A 304 14.45 13.94 1.81
CA GLU A 304 15.37 13.92 2.94
C GLU A 304 15.10 12.70 3.84
N LEU A 305 13.84 12.27 4.00
CA LEU A 305 13.52 11.00 4.69
C LEU A 305 14.19 9.81 4.01
N PHE A 306 14.06 9.69 2.68
CA PHE A 306 14.70 8.61 1.93
C PHE A 306 16.23 8.68 2.02
N ASP A 307 16.83 9.86 1.85
CA ASP A 307 18.29 10.04 1.93
C ASP A 307 18.84 9.58 3.30
N ARG A 308 18.10 9.82 4.39
CA ARG A 308 18.44 9.32 5.74
C ARG A 308 18.30 7.81 5.85
N VAL A 309 17.22 7.24 5.34
CA VAL A 309 16.98 5.78 5.34
C VAL A 309 18.05 5.05 4.54
N ASP A 310 18.42 5.58 3.37
CA ASP A 310 19.49 5.04 2.54
C ASP A 310 20.84 5.05 3.28
N LEU A 311 21.19 6.16 3.94
CA LEU A 311 22.40 6.25 4.75
C LEU A 311 22.44 5.22 5.90
N LEU A 312 21.28 4.95 6.52
CA LEU A 312 21.17 3.93 7.56
C LEU A 312 21.31 2.51 7.02
N SER A 313 20.88 2.25 5.79
CA SER A 313 21.04 0.95 5.16
C SER A 313 22.50 0.55 4.94
N GLY A 314 23.41 1.53 4.80
CA GLY A 314 24.86 1.32 4.71
C GLY A 314 25.61 1.30 6.05
N SER A 315 24.91 1.50 7.17
CA SER A 315 25.44 1.58 8.54
C SER A 315 25.42 0.18 9.22
N PRO A 316 25.78 -0.01 10.53
CA PRO A 316 25.98 -1.36 11.06
C PRO A 316 24.75 -2.28 10.92
N PRO A 317 24.91 -3.62 10.98
CA PRO A 317 23.90 -4.60 10.57
C PRO A 317 22.52 -4.47 11.24
N ASP A 318 22.49 -3.86 12.43
CA ASP A 318 21.32 -3.65 13.28
C ASP A 318 20.33 -2.62 12.74
N ARG A 319 20.66 -1.88 11.67
CA ARG A 319 19.80 -0.83 11.11
C ARG A 319 19.21 -1.14 9.72
N HIS A 320 19.46 -2.35 9.19
CA HIS A 320 18.90 -2.76 7.90
C HIS A 320 17.37 -2.84 7.88
N SER A 321 16.75 -3.12 9.04
CA SER A 321 15.28 -3.21 9.15
C SER A 321 14.58 -1.87 8.94
N VAL A 322 15.28 -0.73 9.05
CA VAL A 322 14.69 0.59 8.84
C VAL A 322 14.26 0.76 7.39
N ALA A 323 15.11 0.36 6.44
CA ALA A 323 14.80 0.47 5.02
C ALA A 323 13.63 -0.43 4.60
N ASP A 324 13.61 -1.69 5.05
CA ASP A 324 12.48 -2.60 4.83
C ASP A 324 11.16 -2.02 5.36
N ALA A 325 11.14 -1.61 6.63
CA ALA A 325 9.95 -1.05 7.25
C ALA A 325 9.50 0.26 6.58
N PHE A 326 10.45 1.12 6.17
CA PHE A 326 10.15 2.33 5.41
C PHE A 326 9.53 2.02 4.05
N GLY A 327 10.04 1.03 3.33
CA GLY A 327 9.45 0.55 2.08
C GLY A 327 8.00 0.11 2.24
N LEU A 328 7.70 -0.66 3.29
CA LEU A 328 6.34 -1.08 3.63
C LEU A 328 5.43 0.10 4.04
N ALA A 329 5.96 1.07 4.77
CA ALA A 329 5.22 2.28 5.14
C ALA A 329 4.87 3.13 3.91
N ILE A 330 5.80 3.27 2.96
CA ILE A 330 5.57 3.94 1.69
C ILE A 330 4.53 3.18 0.86
N GLU A 331 4.67 1.86 0.72
CA GLU A 331 3.73 1.02 -0.01
C GLU A 331 2.28 1.20 0.48
N ALA A 332 2.08 1.22 1.81
CA ALA A 332 0.79 1.52 2.41
C ALA A 332 0.34 2.96 2.13
N GLY A 333 1.24 3.95 2.36
CA GLY A 333 0.92 5.37 2.21
C GLY A 333 0.62 5.83 0.78
N VAL A 334 1.12 5.13 -0.23
CA VAL A 334 0.83 5.42 -1.64
C VAL A 334 -0.25 4.49 -2.22
N GLY A 335 -0.88 3.66 -1.38
CA GLY A 335 -1.95 2.77 -1.82
C GLY A 335 -1.50 1.66 -2.78
N ALA A 336 -0.22 1.25 -2.73
CA ALA A 336 0.37 0.21 -3.57
C ALA A 336 0.19 -1.22 -3.03
N GLU A 337 -0.65 -1.39 -2.01
CA GLU A 337 -0.98 -2.70 -1.43
C GLU A 337 -1.78 -3.58 -2.41
N GLY A 338 -1.61 -4.90 -2.31
CA GLY A 338 -2.36 -5.89 -3.07
C GLY A 338 -1.57 -6.53 -4.23
N THR A 339 -2.19 -7.48 -4.93
CA THR A 339 -1.55 -8.18 -6.05
C THR A 339 -2.59 -8.59 -7.11
N PRO A 340 -2.66 -7.88 -8.27
CA PRO A 340 -1.93 -6.66 -8.58
C PRO A 340 -2.40 -5.48 -7.70
N PRO A 341 -1.55 -4.46 -7.46
CA PRO A 341 -1.97 -3.22 -6.81
C PRO A 341 -3.06 -2.51 -7.60
N ARG A 342 -3.84 -1.64 -6.92
CA ARG A 342 -4.78 -0.74 -7.60
C ARG A 342 -4.02 0.37 -8.34
N THR A 343 -4.66 0.94 -9.37
CA THR A 343 -4.12 2.07 -10.15
C THR A 343 -4.90 3.37 -9.96
N GLU A 344 -5.99 3.35 -9.17
CA GLU A 344 -6.76 4.55 -8.80
C GLU A 344 -6.32 5.01 -7.42
N HIS A 345 -5.87 6.27 -7.30
CA HIS A 345 -5.27 6.82 -6.08
C HIS A 345 -5.84 8.20 -5.72
N SER A 346 -5.78 8.56 -4.44
CA SER A 346 -6.15 9.90 -3.95
C SER A 346 -5.11 10.95 -4.34
N PRO A 347 -5.45 12.25 -4.34
CA PRO A 347 -4.48 13.32 -4.57
C PRO A 347 -3.27 13.28 -3.63
N GLU A 348 -3.50 12.96 -2.36
CA GLU A 348 -2.47 12.88 -1.32
C GLU A 348 -1.56 11.66 -1.53
N GLU A 349 -2.13 10.52 -1.94
CA GLU A 349 -1.37 9.31 -2.32
C GLU A 349 -0.46 9.62 -3.54
N ASN A 350 -1.00 10.33 -4.54
CA ASN A 350 -0.24 10.75 -5.72
C ASN A 350 0.90 11.72 -5.39
N GLU A 351 0.69 12.67 -4.47
CA GLU A 351 1.74 13.60 -4.03
C GLU A 351 2.87 12.85 -3.32
N LEU A 352 2.55 11.95 -2.38
CA LEU A 352 3.55 11.12 -1.72
C LEU A 352 4.31 10.22 -2.71
N ALA A 353 3.60 9.58 -3.65
CA ALA A 353 4.22 8.73 -4.65
C ALA A 353 5.16 9.52 -5.57
N PHE A 354 4.74 10.70 -6.03
CA PHE A 354 5.56 11.58 -6.84
C PHE A 354 6.85 11.98 -6.13
N GLU A 355 6.76 12.43 -4.87
CA GLU A 355 7.94 12.83 -4.11
C GLU A 355 8.87 11.64 -3.85
N PHE A 356 8.32 10.49 -3.48
CA PHE A 356 9.08 9.28 -3.19
C PHE A 356 9.77 8.71 -4.43
N ILE A 357 9.05 8.53 -5.54
CA ILE A 357 9.61 8.03 -6.81
C ILE A 357 10.70 8.98 -7.30
N SER A 358 10.46 10.28 -7.24
CA SER A 358 11.45 11.30 -7.62
C SER A 358 12.67 11.30 -6.69
N ALA A 359 12.50 11.01 -5.40
CA ALA A 359 13.59 10.90 -4.45
C ALA A 359 14.46 9.66 -4.76
N VAL A 360 13.84 8.49 -4.87
CA VAL A 360 14.52 7.23 -5.18
C VAL A 360 15.21 7.29 -6.53
N GLY A 361 14.55 7.88 -7.55
CA GLY A 361 15.07 8.08 -8.90
C GLY A 361 16.26 9.04 -9.02
N ARG A 362 16.88 9.44 -7.91
CA ARG A 362 18.15 10.20 -7.86
C ARG A 362 19.33 9.34 -7.42
N HIS A 363 19.06 8.10 -7.02
CA HIS A 363 20.05 7.18 -6.49
C HIS A 363 20.26 6.03 -7.45
N ARG A 364 21.53 5.72 -7.73
CA ARG A 364 21.90 4.58 -8.57
C ARG A 364 21.72 3.26 -7.83
N GLU A 365 21.98 3.23 -6.53
CA GLU A 365 21.78 2.06 -5.69
C GLU A 365 20.71 2.42 -4.66
N VAL A 366 19.87 1.45 -4.33
CA VAL A 366 18.84 1.58 -3.31
C VAL A 366 19.01 0.46 -2.28
N PRO A 367 18.50 0.62 -1.06
CA PRO A 367 18.55 -0.42 -0.04
C PRO A 367 17.93 -1.73 -0.55
N ALA A 368 18.67 -2.83 -0.46
CA ALA A 368 18.23 -4.11 -1.03
C ALA A 368 16.92 -4.65 -0.43
N SER A 369 16.59 -4.28 0.80
CA SER A 369 15.35 -4.69 1.46
C SER A 369 14.11 -3.96 0.94
N MET A 370 14.26 -2.80 0.27
CA MET A 370 13.12 -2.05 -0.26
C MET A 370 12.62 -2.54 -1.61
N ARG A 371 13.38 -3.41 -2.28
CA ARG A 371 13.17 -3.79 -3.69
C ARG A 371 11.76 -4.33 -3.97
N ASP A 372 11.23 -5.14 -3.06
CA ASP A 372 9.88 -5.69 -3.18
C ASP A 372 8.81 -4.59 -3.17
N SER A 373 8.91 -3.64 -2.24
CA SER A 373 7.98 -2.52 -2.16
C SER A 373 8.14 -1.58 -3.35
N LEU A 374 9.36 -1.32 -3.83
CA LEU A 374 9.59 -0.51 -5.04
C LEU A 374 8.92 -1.11 -6.28
N GLY A 375 9.00 -2.43 -6.46
CA GLY A 375 8.32 -3.12 -7.56
C GLY A 375 6.80 -3.03 -7.48
N ARG A 376 6.22 -3.06 -6.27
CA ARG A 376 4.77 -2.87 -6.05
C ARG A 376 4.33 -1.42 -6.24
N VAL A 377 5.13 -0.44 -5.81
CA VAL A 377 4.89 0.98 -6.08
C VAL A 377 4.94 1.26 -7.59
N ALA A 378 5.94 0.74 -8.30
CA ALA A 378 6.01 0.85 -9.76
C ALA A 378 4.76 0.27 -10.45
N ALA A 379 4.26 -0.87 -9.96
CA ALA A 379 3.06 -1.51 -10.49
C ALA A 379 1.77 -0.70 -10.23
N ALA A 380 1.67 -0.04 -9.07
CA ALA A 380 0.53 0.81 -8.72
C ALA A 380 0.47 2.11 -9.53
N TYR A 381 1.64 2.63 -9.95
CA TYR A 381 1.82 3.88 -10.70
C TYR A 381 2.31 3.61 -12.13
N VAL A 382 1.79 2.55 -12.74
CA VAL A 382 2.26 2.07 -14.05
C VAL A 382 2.02 3.09 -15.17
N ASP A 383 0.90 3.83 -15.14
CA ASP A 383 0.61 4.90 -16.09
C ASP A 383 1.67 6.02 -16.03
N GLU A 384 2.09 6.40 -14.81
CA GLU A 384 3.12 7.42 -14.57
C GLU A 384 4.51 6.93 -15.00
N MET A 385 4.83 5.64 -14.84
CA MET A 385 6.08 5.06 -15.34
C MET A 385 6.13 5.08 -16.87
N VAL A 386 5.05 4.69 -17.54
CA VAL A 386 4.98 4.71 -19.01
C VAL A 386 5.01 6.16 -19.52
N ALA A 387 4.23 7.06 -18.93
CA ALA A 387 4.24 8.48 -19.30
C ALA A 387 5.61 9.14 -19.06
N GLY A 388 6.28 8.79 -17.96
CA GLY A 388 7.60 9.28 -17.60
C GLY A 388 8.72 8.82 -18.52
N SER A 389 8.52 7.76 -19.30
CA SER A 389 9.47 7.29 -20.31
C SER A 389 9.54 8.15 -21.56
N PHE A 390 8.59 9.09 -21.74
CA PHE A 390 8.54 9.98 -22.89
C PHE A 390 9.74 10.95 -22.91
N VAL A 391 10.40 11.03 -24.06
CA VAL A 391 11.51 11.95 -24.32
C VAL A 391 11.03 13.04 -25.28
N ASP A 392 10.96 14.29 -24.83
CA ASP A 392 10.57 15.40 -25.70
C ASP A 392 11.67 15.70 -26.75
N PRO A 393 11.33 15.86 -28.04
CA PRO A 393 12.27 16.23 -29.09
C PRO A 393 13.18 17.43 -28.76
N GLY A 394 14.45 17.15 -28.47
CA GLY A 394 15.48 18.17 -28.17
C GLY A 394 15.67 18.44 -26.68
N GLU A 395 14.94 17.72 -25.82
CA GLU A 395 15.21 17.59 -24.40
C GLU A 395 16.59 16.96 -24.16
N ARG A 396 17.18 17.22 -22.99
CA ARG A 396 18.43 16.60 -22.54
C ARG A 396 18.30 16.21 -21.07
N PRO A 397 19.00 15.15 -20.62
CA PRO A 397 19.03 14.77 -19.22
C PRO A 397 19.36 15.96 -18.30
N GLY A 398 18.63 16.06 -17.18
CA GLY A 398 18.80 17.09 -16.15
C GLY A 398 18.33 18.51 -16.51
N ARG A 399 17.54 18.69 -17.58
CA ARG A 399 16.97 20.01 -17.95
C ARG A 399 15.51 20.22 -17.55
N ARG A 400 14.77 19.14 -17.37
CA ARG A 400 13.38 19.14 -16.89
C ARG A 400 13.37 18.45 -15.54
N ASP A 401 12.58 19.01 -14.64
CA ASP A 401 12.26 18.36 -13.37
C ASP A 401 10.93 17.59 -13.52
N PRO A 402 10.72 16.51 -12.76
CA PRO A 402 9.40 15.89 -12.62
C PRO A 402 8.34 16.93 -12.23
N SER A 403 7.09 16.74 -12.66
CA SER A 403 5.99 17.67 -12.38
C SER A 403 4.68 16.99 -12.04
N MET A 404 4.00 17.50 -11.01
CA MET A 404 2.65 17.07 -10.64
C MET A 404 1.57 17.55 -11.62
N THR A 405 1.82 18.60 -12.40
CA THR A 405 0.76 19.25 -13.20
C THR A 405 1.11 19.44 -14.66
N ASP A 406 2.39 19.60 -14.97
CA ASP A 406 2.83 20.02 -16.29
C ASP A 406 3.31 18.80 -17.08
N ALA A 407 2.51 18.40 -18.07
CA ALA A 407 2.92 17.41 -19.04
C ALA A 407 4.17 17.90 -19.82
N PRO A 408 5.08 16.99 -20.23
CA PRO A 408 6.16 17.33 -21.15
C PRO A 408 5.64 18.01 -22.42
N ALA A 409 6.45 18.85 -23.06
CA ALA A 409 6.05 19.43 -24.33
C ALA A 409 5.86 18.31 -25.36
N ASP A 410 4.86 18.46 -26.22
CA ASP A 410 4.48 17.48 -27.25
C ASP A 410 4.14 16.07 -26.71
N PHE A 411 3.89 15.92 -25.40
CA PHE A 411 3.41 14.67 -24.81
C PHE A 411 2.09 14.23 -25.48
N PRO A 412 1.97 12.97 -25.93
CA PRO A 412 0.78 12.47 -26.61
C PRO A 412 -0.37 12.19 -25.63
N GLY A 413 -0.99 13.27 -25.15
CA GLY A 413 -2.04 13.20 -24.11
C GLY A 413 -3.32 12.46 -24.50
N ASP A 414 -3.49 12.10 -25.78
CA ASP A 414 -4.60 11.29 -26.26
C ASP A 414 -4.27 9.82 -26.49
N ALA A 415 -3.05 9.37 -26.15
CA ALA A 415 -2.60 7.97 -26.21
C ALA A 415 -3.36 7.02 -25.25
N GLY A 416 -4.22 7.55 -24.36
CA GLY A 416 -5.09 6.76 -23.47
C GLY A 416 -4.57 6.58 -22.05
N LEU A 417 -3.32 6.99 -21.77
CA LEU A 417 -2.78 7.02 -20.42
C LEU A 417 -3.44 8.15 -19.60
N THR A 418 -3.61 7.91 -18.31
CA THR A 418 -4.14 8.91 -17.37
C THR A 418 -3.20 9.11 -16.18
N PRO A 419 -1.95 9.55 -16.42
CA PRO A 419 -0.99 9.75 -15.34
C PRO A 419 -1.44 10.90 -14.44
N SER A 420 -1.29 10.70 -13.12
CA SER A 420 -1.56 11.72 -12.10
C SER A 420 -0.43 12.75 -12.00
N PHE A 421 0.79 12.36 -12.42
CA PHE A 421 1.98 13.20 -12.46
C PHE A 421 2.93 12.72 -13.57
N TYR A 422 3.89 13.57 -13.94
CA TYR A 422 4.83 13.31 -15.03
C TYR A 422 6.26 13.24 -14.50
N LEU A 423 6.87 12.06 -14.63
CA LEU A 423 8.27 11.82 -14.31
C LEU A 423 9.18 12.20 -15.49
N THR A 424 10.49 12.13 -15.26
CA THR A 424 11.51 12.24 -16.31
C THR A 424 12.09 10.86 -16.63
N PRO A 425 12.60 10.63 -17.85
CA PRO A 425 13.13 9.31 -18.23
C PRO A 425 14.28 8.82 -17.34
N ASP A 426 15.12 9.72 -16.84
CA ASP A 426 16.20 9.40 -15.87
C ASP A 426 15.65 8.97 -14.51
N VAL A 427 14.61 9.64 -13.99
CA VAL A 427 13.93 9.23 -12.75
C VAL A 427 13.29 7.86 -12.91
N VAL A 428 12.59 7.62 -14.03
CA VAL A 428 11.99 6.31 -14.32
C VAL A 428 13.06 5.22 -14.41
N TYR A 429 14.15 5.47 -15.14
CA TYR A 429 15.26 4.53 -15.30
C TYR A 429 15.88 4.14 -13.95
N LEU A 430 16.23 5.12 -13.12
CA LEU A 430 16.86 4.89 -11.82
C LEU A 430 15.89 4.22 -10.83
N PHE A 431 14.62 4.66 -10.79
CA PHE A 431 13.60 4.05 -9.95
C PHE A 431 13.35 2.58 -10.32
N VAL A 432 13.18 2.31 -11.61
CA VAL A 432 12.98 0.95 -12.13
C VAL A 432 14.19 0.08 -11.84
N GLY A 433 15.40 0.61 -12.02
CA GLY A 433 16.66 -0.03 -11.68
C GLY A 433 16.73 -0.50 -10.21
N GLY A 434 16.08 0.25 -9.31
CA GLY A 434 16.02 -0.05 -7.89
C GLY A 434 15.50 -1.46 -7.55
N PHE A 435 14.68 -2.09 -8.40
CA PHE A 435 14.08 -3.41 -8.14
C PHE A 435 14.38 -4.48 -9.20
N GLN A 436 15.37 -4.28 -10.09
CA GLN A 436 15.70 -5.24 -11.14
C GLN A 436 16.65 -6.38 -10.72
N ASP A 437 17.03 -6.45 -9.44
CA ASP A 437 18.02 -7.44 -8.97
C ASP A 437 17.61 -8.88 -9.26
N GLN A 438 16.32 -9.19 -9.13
CA GLN A 438 15.72 -10.50 -9.33
C GLN A 438 14.40 -10.37 -10.11
N LEU A 439 14.00 -11.41 -10.83
CA LEU A 439 12.70 -11.41 -11.52
C LEU A 439 11.51 -11.40 -10.56
N GLU A 440 11.68 -11.94 -9.34
CA GLU A 440 10.63 -11.95 -8.33
C GLU A 440 10.24 -10.53 -7.91
N THR A 441 11.23 -9.64 -7.75
CA THR A 441 11.00 -8.24 -7.35
C THR A 441 10.43 -7.39 -8.49
N SER A 442 10.72 -7.71 -9.76
CA SER A 442 10.14 -7.01 -10.93
C SER A 442 8.76 -7.52 -11.34
N MET A 443 8.37 -8.73 -10.91
CA MET A 443 7.16 -9.42 -11.35
C MET A 443 5.85 -8.63 -11.17
N PRO A 444 5.61 -7.90 -10.06
CA PRO A 444 4.41 -7.07 -9.93
C PRO A 444 4.33 -6.00 -11.02
N PHE A 445 5.45 -5.35 -11.30
CA PHE A 445 5.54 -4.31 -12.31
C PHE A 445 5.36 -4.87 -13.73
N ASP A 446 6.03 -5.98 -14.06
CA ASP A 446 5.88 -6.63 -15.36
C ASP A 446 4.43 -7.08 -15.64
N THR A 447 3.72 -7.54 -14.60
CA THR A 447 2.31 -7.92 -14.68
C THR A 447 1.40 -6.71 -14.90
N ALA A 448 1.66 -5.60 -14.19
CA ALA A 448 0.92 -4.35 -14.35
C ALA A 448 1.13 -3.76 -15.75
N MET A 449 2.37 -3.71 -16.23
CA MET A 449 2.73 -3.26 -17.57
C MET A 449 2.00 -4.02 -18.66
N SER A 450 1.97 -5.36 -18.58
CA SER A 450 1.25 -6.15 -19.58
C SER A 450 -0.26 -5.94 -19.52
N THR A 451 -0.83 -5.72 -18.33
CA THR A 451 -2.27 -5.45 -18.17
C THR A 451 -2.64 -4.08 -18.73
N LEU A 452 -1.83 -3.07 -18.44
CA LEU A 452 -1.98 -1.72 -18.99
C LEU A 452 -1.88 -1.76 -20.51
N MET A 453 -0.83 -2.40 -21.05
CA MET A 453 -0.63 -2.54 -22.49
C MET A 453 -1.82 -3.19 -23.17
N ASP A 454 -2.33 -4.31 -22.64
CA ASP A 454 -3.49 -4.99 -23.21
C ASP A 454 -4.71 -4.07 -23.24
N THR A 455 -5.00 -3.42 -22.12
CA THR A 455 -6.17 -2.56 -21.95
C THR A 455 -6.10 -1.33 -22.86
N GLN A 456 -4.97 -0.62 -22.84
CA GLN A 456 -4.79 0.63 -23.57
C GLN A 456 -4.63 0.40 -25.07
N LEU A 457 -3.94 -0.67 -25.48
CA LEU A 457 -3.81 -0.99 -26.91
C LEU A 457 -5.17 -1.31 -27.53
N ASN A 458 -6.03 -2.08 -26.84
CA ASN A 458 -7.40 -2.32 -27.30
C ASN A 458 -8.18 -1.00 -27.43
N ALA A 459 -8.09 -0.12 -26.43
CA ALA A 459 -8.79 1.15 -26.42
C ALA A 459 -8.32 2.10 -27.54
N SER A 460 -7.01 2.21 -27.75
CA SER A 460 -6.39 3.04 -28.79
C SER A 460 -6.74 2.55 -30.20
N ILE A 461 -6.67 1.23 -30.44
CA ILE A 461 -7.06 0.64 -31.74
C ILE A 461 -8.54 0.96 -32.06
N LEU A 462 -9.44 0.79 -31.10
CA LEU A 462 -10.86 1.10 -31.29
C LEU A 462 -11.10 2.60 -31.52
N ALA A 463 -10.34 3.45 -30.84
CA ALA A 463 -10.45 4.90 -30.97
C ALA A 463 -9.95 5.39 -32.34
N ASP A 464 -8.80 4.91 -32.80
CA ASP A 464 -8.24 5.27 -34.10
C ASP A 464 -9.15 4.79 -35.24
N HIS A 465 -9.69 3.58 -35.13
CA HIS A 465 -10.62 3.04 -36.13
C HIS A 465 -11.99 3.75 -36.14
N ALA A 466 -12.35 4.47 -35.08
CA ALA A 466 -13.63 5.20 -35.02
C ALA A 466 -13.60 6.53 -35.79
N THR A 467 -12.44 6.99 -36.29
CA THR A 467 -12.28 8.26 -37.01
C THR A 467 -11.91 8.06 -38.48
N ASP A 468 -12.27 9.03 -39.33
CA ASP A 468 -11.89 9.09 -40.75
C ASP A 468 -11.27 10.47 -41.06
N PRO A 469 -9.94 10.58 -41.29
CA PRO A 469 -8.97 9.48 -41.33
C PRO A 469 -8.72 8.83 -39.94
N PRO A 470 -8.11 7.63 -39.89
CA PRO A 470 -7.71 6.99 -38.64
C PRO A 470 -6.83 7.90 -37.77
N GLY A 471 -6.99 7.78 -36.45
CA GLY A 471 -6.16 8.50 -35.47
C GLY A 471 -4.74 7.93 -35.34
N THR A 472 -3.90 8.57 -34.51
CA THR A 472 -2.51 8.17 -34.26
C THR A 472 -2.28 7.52 -32.88
N ARG A 473 -3.34 7.30 -32.11
CA ARG A 473 -3.24 6.96 -30.67
C ARG A 473 -2.52 5.64 -30.43
N THR A 474 -2.69 4.68 -31.34
CA THR A 474 -2.01 3.38 -31.29
C THR A 474 -0.50 3.57 -31.48
N ALA A 475 -0.08 4.39 -32.45
CA ALA A 475 1.32 4.69 -32.69
C ALA A 475 1.94 5.47 -31.53
N ASP A 476 1.22 6.47 -31.01
CA ASP A 476 1.64 7.28 -29.87
C ASP A 476 1.79 6.43 -28.60
N LEU A 477 0.81 5.56 -28.29
CA LEU A 477 0.88 4.63 -27.17
C LEU A 477 2.04 3.64 -27.31
N MET A 478 2.24 3.08 -28.51
CA MET A 478 3.33 2.16 -28.76
C MET A 478 4.69 2.83 -28.64
N SER A 479 4.82 4.11 -29.00
CA SER A 479 6.03 4.90 -28.75
C SER A 479 6.36 5.00 -27.26
N LEU A 480 5.37 5.31 -26.42
CA LEU A 480 5.57 5.33 -24.97
C LEU A 480 5.97 3.95 -24.41
N PHE A 481 5.34 2.87 -24.87
CA PHE A 481 5.76 1.52 -24.49
C PHE A 481 7.16 1.16 -25.00
N GLY A 482 7.56 1.66 -26.16
CA GLY A 482 8.92 1.53 -26.70
C GLY A 482 9.95 2.19 -25.78
N GLY A 483 9.72 3.44 -25.40
CA GLY A 483 10.55 4.17 -24.45
C GLY A 483 10.68 3.43 -23.12
N MET A 484 9.55 3.07 -22.50
CA MET A 484 9.54 2.33 -21.23
C MET A 484 10.23 0.97 -21.33
N SER A 485 10.07 0.24 -22.44
CA SER A 485 10.71 -1.06 -22.65
C SER A 485 12.23 -0.93 -22.74
N SER A 486 12.72 0.12 -23.41
CA SER A 486 14.15 0.44 -23.50
C SER A 486 14.74 0.77 -22.12
N LEU A 487 14.10 1.68 -21.37
CA LEU A 487 14.54 2.05 -20.02
C LEU A 487 14.55 0.84 -19.08
N HIS A 488 13.51 0.00 -19.12
CA HIS A 488 13.43 -1.20 -18.27
C HIS A 488 14.48 -2.25 -18.66
N TYR A 489 14.69 -2.49 -19.95
CA TYR A 489 15.71 -3.42 -20.43
C TYR A 489 17.11 -2.99 -19.97
N GLU A 490 17.47 -1.72 -20.16
CA GLU A 490 18.76 -1.19 -19.75
C GLU A 490 18.89 -1.15 -18.21
N ALA A 491 17.82 -0.84 -17.48
CA ALA A 491 17.82 -0.92 -16.02
C ALA A 491 18.13 -2.36 -15.57
N ARG A 492 17.49 -3.37 -16.18
CA ARG A 492 17.78 -4.77 -15.86
C ARG A 492 19.21 -5.15 -16.21
N ARG A 493 19.70 -4.71 -17.36
CA ARG A 493 21.08 -4.95 -17.80
C ARG A 493 22.11 -4.40 -16.83
N ASN A 494 21.85 -3.23 -16.24
CA ASN A 494 22.80 -2.54 -15.38
C ASN A 494 22.67 -2.89 -13.89
N TYR A 495 21.48 -3.29 -13.43
CA TYR A 495 21.19 -3.49 -12.00
C TYR A 495 20.86 -4.93 -11.58
N ALA A 496 20.65 -5.87 -12.52
CA ALA A 496 20.44 -7.27 -12.17
C ALA A 496 21.70 -7.90 -11.57
N ALA A 497 21.56 -8.66 -10.47
CA ALA A 497 22.66 -9.47 -9.92
C ALA A 497 23.20 -10.50 -10.92
N ASP A 498 22.32 -11.10 -11.72
CA ASP A 498 22.65 -12.05 -12.78
C ASP A 498 21.73 -11.84 -13.99
N PHE A 499 22.07 -10.84 -14.82
CA PHE A 499 21.32 -10.53 -16.04
C PHE A 499 21.18 -11.76 -16.95
N ASP A 500 22.23 -12.55 -17.12
CA ASP A 500 22.21 -13.73 -17.99
C ASP A 500 21.25 -14.82 -17.47
N ALA A 501 21.15 -15.00 -16.15
CA ALA A 501 20.15 -15.90 -15.56
C ALA A 501 18.72 -15.38 -15.74
N GLN A 502 18.47 -14.10 -15.46
CA GLN A 502 17.14 -13.52 -15.65
C GLN A 502 16.71 -13.58 -17.12
N GLN A 503 17.60 -13.24 -18.04
CA GLN A 503 17.34 -13.32 -19.48
C GLN A 503 17.03 -14.75 -19.92
N ARG A 504 17.74 -15.76 -19.38
CA ARG A 504 17.40 -17.18 -19.64
C ARG A 504 16.00 -17.52 -19.13
N GLU A 505 15.61 -17.06 -17.95
CA GLU A 505 14.28 -17.33 -17.40
C GLU A 505 13.16 -16.62 -18.18
N ILE A 506 13.35 -15.35 -18.56
CA ILE A 506 12.44 -14.62 -19.45
C ILE A 506 12.26 -15.39 -20.76
N ARG A 507 13.37 -15.83 -21.37
CA ARG A 507 13.35 -16.58 -22.64
C ARG A 507 12.69 -17.93 -22.51
N ASP A 508 12.96 -18.67 -21.43
CA ASP A 508 12.29 -19.93 -21.14
C ASP A 508 10.78 -19.74 -20.94
N GLY A 509 10.38 -18.65 -20.28
CA GLY A 509 8.98 -18.24 -20.12
C GLY A 509 8.31 -17.96 -21.45
N LEU A 510 8.95 -17.15 -22.31
CA LEU A 510 8.48 -16.82 -23.65
C LEU A 510 8.40 -18.05 -24.55
N ALA A 511 9.44 -18.89 -24.59
CA ALA A 511 9.44 -20.12 -25.37
C ALA A 511 8.30 -21.07 -24.96
N LYS A 512 8.01 -21.18 -23.66
CA LYS A 512 6.85 -21.94 -23.14
C LYS A 512 5.53 -21.32 -23.57
N PHE A 513 5.37 -20.00 -23.42
CA PHE A 513 4.19 -19.25 -23.87
C PHE A 513 3.89 -19.54 -25.35
N TYR A 514 4.91 -19.44 -26.20
CA TYR A 514 4.81 -19.74 -27.61
C TYR A 514 4.47 -21.21 -27.87
N SER A 515 5.27 -22.15 -27.36
CA SER A 515 5.05 -23.58 -27.62
C SER A 515 3.69 -24.11 -27.18
N ALA A 516 3.06 -23.46 -26.20
CA ALA A 516 1.77 -23.86 -25.68
C ALA A 516 0.59 -23.49 -26.61
N GLY A 517 0.83 -22.73 -27.69
CA GLY A 517 -0.23 -22.27 -28.61
C GLY A 517 -1.34 -21.48 -27.89
N LEU A 518 -1.02 -20.97 -26.71
CA LEU A 518 -1.86 -20.08 -25.96
C LEU A 518 -1.83 -18.79 -26.78
N GLY A 519 -2.91 -18.48 -27.50
CA GLY A 519 -3.14 -17.10 -27.95
C GLY A 519 -3.09 -16.16 -26.73
N LEU A 520 -3.40 -14.88 -26.92
CA LEU A 520 -3.50 -13.89 -25.83
C LEU A 520 -4.60 -14.19 -24.76
N ILE A 521 -4.95 -15.45 -24.53
CA ILE A 521 -5.77 -15.94 -23.43
C ILE A 521 -4.89 -15.95 -22.17
N PRO A 522 -5.18 -15.10 -21.17
CA PRO A 522 -4.41 -15.08 -19.93
C PRO A 522 -4.54 -16.43 -19.21
N VAL A 523 -3.42 -17.12 -19.03
CA VAL A 523 -3.30 -18.26 -18.11
C VAL A 523 -2.85 -17.70 -16.76
N PRO A 524 -3.41 -18.15 -15.62
CA PRO A 524 -2.95 -17.72 -14.31
C PRO A 524 -1.42 -17.92 -14.17
N GLY A 525 -0.70 -16.83 -13.90
CA GLY A 525 0.75 -16.82 -13.78
C GLY A 525 1.54 -16.48 -15.05
N SER A 526 0.90 -16.23 -16.19
CA SER A 526 1.57 -15.88 -17.47
C SER A 526 1.31 -14.45 -17.96
N ALA A 527 0.73 -13.60 -17.10
CA ALA A 527 0.24 -12.27 -17.49
C ALA A 527 1.35 -11.30 -17.91
N HIS A 528 2.60 -11.49 -17.47
CA HIS A 528 3.76 -10.65 -17.80
C HIS A 528 4.38 -10.95 -19.18
N LEU A 529 4.10 -12.12 -19.77
CA LEU A 529 4.80 -12.63 -20.95
C LEU A 529 4.61 -11.76 -22.21
N PRO A 530 3.43 -11.18 -22.50
CA PRO A 530 3.28 -10.27 -23.64
C PRO A 530 4.19 -9.03 -23.53
N TYR A 531 4.34 -8.48 -22.33
CA TYR A 531 5.22 -7.33 -22.11
C TYR A 531 6.71 -7.72 -22.23
N TRP A 532 7.12 -8.86 -21.68
CA TRP A 532 8.50 -9.36 -21.86
C TRP A 532 8.87 -9.56 -23.34
N ALA A 533 7.92 -9.96 -24.19
CA ALA A 533 8.16 -10.07 -25.64
C ALA A 533 8.51 -8.71 -26.29
N LEU A 534 8.00 -7.60 -25.75
CA LEU A 534 8.36 -6.25 -26.18
C LEU A 534 9.69 -5.78 -25.59
N GLN A 535 10.20 -6.35 -24.51
CA GLN A 535 11.46 -5.93 -23.90
C GLN A 535 12.71 -6.50 -24.57
N ILE A 536 12.57 -7.44 -25.50
CA ILE A 536 13.73 -7.97 -26.21
C ILE A 536 14.20 -6.91 -27.21
N GLY A 537 15.36 -6.31 -26.93
CA GLY A 537 15.88 -5.14 -27.61
C GLY A 537 16.35 -5.40 -29.03
N THR A 538 16.36 -4.35 -29.87
CA THR A 538 16.57 -4.48 -31.31
C THR A 538 17.95 -5.06 -31.66
N GLY A 539 18.03 -6.34 -32.05
CA GLY A 539 19.18 -6.84 -32.84
C GLY A 539 19.77 -8.21 -32.52
N GLU A 540 19.33 -8.93 -31.47
CA GLU A 540 19.85 -10.27 -31.16
C GLU A 540 18.72 -11.32 -31.17
N GLY A 541 18.34 -11.76 -32.38
CA GLY A 541 17.21 -12.69 -32.56
C GLY A 541 17.26 -13.95 -31.68
N LEU A 542 16.09 -14.42 -31.23
CA LEU A 542 15.87 -15.55 -30.31
C LEU A 542 16.67 -16.83 -30.65
N ALA A 543 16.98 -17.05 -31.94
CA ALA A 543 17.75 -18.18 -32.46
C ALA A 543 19.21 -18.29 -32.00
N ALA A 544 19.85 -17.18 -31.60
CA ALA A 544 21.24 -17.21 -31.11
C ALA A 544 21.36 -17.75 -29.67
N TRP A 545 20.23 -18.02 -29.00
CA TRP A 545 20.16 -18.05 -27.53
C TRP A 545 19.70 -19.37 -26.90
N VAL A 546 19.31 -20.37 -27.69
CA VAL A 546 18.97 -21.71 -27.17
C VAL A 546 20.15 -22.65 -27.39
N ASP A 547 21.15 -22.58 -26.50
CA ASP A 547 22.29 -23.52 -26.50
C ASP A 547 21.88 -24.79 -25.71
N GLY A 548 21.00 -25.62 -26.30
CA GLY A 548 20.53 -26.89 -25.73
C GLY A 548 20.07 -27.86 -26.81
N GLU A 549 20.24 -29.17 -26.63
CA GLU A 549 19.92 -30.15 -27.68
C GLU A 549 18.40 -30.42 -27.82
N GLY A 550 17.76 -29.86 -28.86
CA GLY A 550 16.76 -30.53 -29.70
C GLY A 550 15.34 -30.73 -29.17
N THR A 551 14.67 -29.67 -28.68
CA THR A 551 13.22 -29.72 -28.38
C THR A 551 12.37 -29.00 -29.44
N GLU A 552 11.11 -29.40 -29.61
CA GLU A 552 10.14 -28.80 -30.55
C GLU A 552 9.93 -27.29 -30.31
N GLY A 553 10.04 -26.83 -29.06
CA GLY A 553 10.01 -25.41 -28.71
C GLY A 553 11.23 -24.60 -29.18
N GLN A 554 12.36 -25.27 -29.44
CA GLN A 554 13.58 -24.64 -29.94
C GLN A 554 13.46 -24.28 -31.43
N VAL A 555 12.84 -25.15 -32.24
CA VAL A 555 12.61 -24.89 -33.67
C VAL A 555 11.71 -23.67 -33.89
N VAL A 556 10.74 -23.45 -33.00
CA VAL A 556 9.87 -22.26 -33.05
C VAL A 556 10.61 -21.01 -32.59
N ALA A 557 11.41 -21.09 -31.51
CA ALA A 557 12.21 -19.98 -31.03
C ALA A 557 13.33 -19.58 -32.02
N ASP A 558 13.87 -20.55 -32.77
CA ASP A 558 14.93 -20.34 -33.78
C ASP A 558 14.44 -19.57 -35.02
N ASN A 559 13.13 -19.51 -35.25
CA ASN A 559 12.52 -18.93 -36.45
C ASN A 559 11.75 -17.61 -36.19
N VAL A 560 11.51 -17.26 -34.92
CA VAL A 560 10.83 -16.02 -34.53
C VAL A 560 11.85 -14.93 -34.25
N THR A 561 11.82 -13.82 -34.99
CA THR A 561 12.55 -12.60 -34.63
C THR A 561 11.70 -11.72 -33.72
N GLU A 562 12.30 -10.80 -32.97
CA GLU A 562 11.56 -9.92 -32.04
C GLU A 562 10.57 -9.02 -32.76
N GLU A 563 11.02 -8.46 -33.90
CA GLU A 563 10.18 -7.72 -34.82
C GLU A 563 8.97 -8.57 -35.21
N HIS A 564 9.18 -9.86 -35.44
CA HIS A 564 8.10 -10.73 -35.85
C HIS A 564 7.00 -10.88 -34.80
N MET A 565 7.39 -10.98 -33.53
CA MET A 565 6.47 -11.09 -32.40
C MET A 565 5.62 -9.83 -32.26
N ARG A 566 6.25 -8.65 -32.37
CA ARG A 566 5.53 -7.37 -32.24
C ARG A 566 4.47 -7.20 -33.33
N TRP A 567 4.83 -7.47 -34.58
CA TRP A 567 3.90 -7.44 -35.69
C TRP A 567 2.71 -8.37 -35.49
N TYR A 568 2.96 -9.61 -35.05
CA TYR A 568 1.90 -10.56 -34.77
C TYR A 568 0.97 -10.06 -33.64
N LEU A 569 1.52 -9.60 -32.53
CA LEU A 569 0.74 -9.11 -31.38
C LEU A 569 -0.15 -7.93 -31.76
N ILE A 570 0.39 -6.95 -32.50
CA ILE A 570 -0.36 -5.77 -32.95
C ILE A 570 -1.46 -6.17 -33.93
N ALA A 571 -1.13 -6.97 -34.95
CA ALA A 571 -2.10 -7.41 -35.96
C ALA A 571 -3.21 -8.28 -35.34
N GLU A 572 -2.87 -9.19 -34.44
CA GLU A 572 -3.85 -10.00 -33.70
C GLU A 572 -4.80 -9.11 -32.91
N LYS A 573 -4.28 -8.10 -32.20
CA LYS A 573 -5.09 -7.14 -31.44
C LYS A 573 -6.01 -6.31 -32.33
N MET A 574 -5.52 -5.86 -33.49
CA MET A 574 -6.34 -5.16 -34.48
C MET A 574 -7.51 -6.03 -34.95
N ILE A 575 -7.23 -7.27 -35.33
CA ILE A 575 -8.24 -8.24 -35.77
C ILE A 575 -9.27 -8.53 -34.66
N GLN A 576 -8.82 -8.71 -33.42
CA GLN A 576 -9.69 -8.95 -32.26
C GLN A 576 -10.63 -7.76 -32.01
N ASN A 577 -10.19 -6.53 -32.27
CA ASN A 577 -10.99 -5.31 -32.16
C ASN A 577 -11.79 -4.99 -33.43
N GLY A 578 -11.77 -5.88 -34.44
CA GLY A 578 -12.56 -5.74 -35.66
C GLY A 578 -11.94 -4.84 -36.72
N VAL A 579 -10.72 -4.35 -36.51
CA VAL A 579 -9.94 -3.63 -37.51
C VAL A 579 -9.43 -4.64 -38.56
N GLY A 580 -9.54 -4.31 -39.83
CA GLY A 580 -9.09 -5.19 -40.91
C GLY A 580 -9.93 -6.46 -41.07
N ALA A 581 -11.24 -6.44 -40.76
CA ALA A 581 -12.13 -7.58 -41.00
C ALA A 581 -12.14 -8.02 -42.48
N ASP A 582 -12.05 -7.06 -43.40
CA ASP A 582 -11.92 -7.31 -44.85
C ASP A 582 -10.50 -7.82 -45.20
N ALA A 583 -9.47 -7.38 -44.47
CA ALA A 583 -8.11 -7.89 -44.61
C ALA A 583 -8.01 -9.36 -44.14
N LEU A 584 -8.67 -9.73 -43.04
CA LEU A 584 -8.76 -11.11 -42.57
C LEU A 584 -9.48 -12.01 -43.58
N ALA A 585 -10.54 -11.52 -44.23
CA ALA A 585 -11.26 -12.25 -45.28
C ALA A 585 -10.40 -12.52 -46.53
N SER A 586 -9.35 -11.73 -46.73
CA SER A 586 -8.38 -11.88 -47.83
C SER A 586 -7.05 -12.50 -47.42
N ALA A 587 -6.90 -12.89 -46.15
CA ALA A 587 -5.69 -13.53 -45.64
C ALA A 587 -5.42 -14.87 -46.36
N PRO A 588 -4.14 -15.21 -46.61
CA PRO A 588 -3.76 -16.52 -47.12
C PRO A 588 -4.38 -17.65 -46.29
N ALA A 589 -4.99 -18.65 -46.96
CA ALA A 589 -5.67 -19.75 -46.28
C ALA A 589 -4.77 -20.56 -45.32
N GLY A 590 -3.45 -20.52 -45.55
CA GLY A 590 -2.46 -21.12 -44.65
C GLY A 590 -2.38 -20.44 -43.29
N LEU A 591 -2.65 -19.13 -43.20
CA LEU A 591 -2.59 -18.35 -41.96
C LEU A 591 -3.83 -18.49 -41.08
N LEU A 592 -4.90 -19.11 -41.59
CA LEU A 592 -6.17 -19.18 -40.88
C LEU A 592 -6.47 -20.58 -40.36
N GLU A 593 -7.00 -20.64 -39.15
CA GLU A 593 -7.66 -21.81 -38.58
C GLU A 593 -9.05 -21.40 -38.06
N ASN A 594 -10.10 -22.09 -38.52
CA ASN A 594 -11.49 -21.78 -38.19
C ASN A 594 -11.93 -20.32 -38.43
N GLY A 595 -11.28 -19.62 -39.37
CA GLY A 595 -11.55 -18.22 -39.70
C GLY A 595 -10.90 -17.22 -38.74
N GLN A 596 -10.02 -17.68 -37.86
CA GLN A 596 -9.16 -16.85 -37.01
C GLN A 596 -7.71 -17.00 -37.47
N LEU A 597 -6.87 -16.02 -37.14
CA LEU A 597 -5.44 -16.13 -37.34
C LEU A 597 -4.91 -17.33 -36.54
N ARG A 598 -4.07 -18.15 -37.17
CA ARG A 598 -3.40 -19.26 -36.49
C ARG A 598 -2.57 -18.74 -35.31
N PRO A 599 -2.43 -19.52 -34.24
CA PRO A 599 -1.54 -19.20 -33.15
C PRO A 599 -0.12 -18.88 -33.65
N MET A 600 0.53 -17.94 -32.98
CA MET A 600 1.87 -17.44 -33.32
C MET A 600 2.90 -18.56 -33.55
N ASN A 601 2.87 -19.59 -32.70
CA ASN A 601 3.78 -20.74 -32.78
C ASN A 601 3.56 -21.61 -34.01
N GLU A 602 2.35 -21.66 -34.58
CA GLU A 602 2.11 -22.38 -35.83
C GLU A 602 2.58 -21.57 -37.04
N ILE A 603 2.39 -20.25 -37.01
CA ILE A 603 2.81 -19.36 -38.10
C ILE A 603 4.32 -19.35 -38.22
N PHE A 604 5.04 -19.16 -37.11
CA PHE A 604 6.50 -19.02 -37.15
C PHE A 604 7.27 -20.34 -37.00
N ALA A 605 6.59 -21.47 -36.80
CA ALA A 605 7.22 -22.79 -36.95
C ALA A 605 7.51 -23.16 -38.42
N ASP A 606 6.91 -22.46 -39.38
CA ASP A 606 7.07 -22.69 -40.82
C ASP A 606 7.45 -21.38 -41.52
N ASP A 607 8.69 -21.31 -42.02
CA ASP A 607 9.22 -20.13 -42.73
C ASP A 607 8.28 -19.65 -43.84
N ALA A 608 7.59 -20.57 -44.53
CA ALA A 608 6.67 -20.20 -45.60
C ALA A 608 5.35 -19.60 -45.08
N LEU A 609 4.92 -19.94 -43.86
CA LEU A 609 3.79 -19.31 -43.19
C LEU A 609 4.19 -17.97 -42.57
N ALA A 610 5.40 -17.87 -42.00
CA ALA A 610 5.97 -16.62 -41.52
C ALA A 610 6.07 -15.59 -42.66
N ASP A 611 6.66 -15.96 -43.80
CA ASP A 611 6.74 -15.11 -44.99
C ASP A 611 5.34 -14.70 -45.49
N GLN A 612 4.38 -15.64 -45.50
CA GLN A 612 3.00 -15.34 -45.86
C GLN A 612 2.34 -14.34 -44.92
N PHE A 613 2.63 -14.42 -43.62
CA PHE A 613 2.12 -13.48 -42.63
C PHE A 613 2.71 -12.08 -42.87
N TYR A 614 4.02 -11.96 -43.11
CA TYR A 614 4.63 -10.67 -43.44
C TYR A 614 4.12 -10.09 -44.74
N ASP A 615 4.11 -10.86 -45.82
CA ASP A 615 3.61 -10.38 -47.11
C ASP A 615 2.14 -9.95 -47.04
N TRP A 616 1.37 -10.54 -46.12
CA TRP A 616 -0.02 -10.19 -45.89
C TRP A 616 -0.16 -8.90 -45.06
N VAL A 617 0.51 -8.81 -43.91
CA VAL A 617 0.40 -7.66 -43.00
C VAL A 617 1.21 -6.47 -43.51
N ASN A 618 2.35 -6.68 -44.16
CA ASN A 618 3.26 -5.67 -44.71
C ASN A 618 3.64 -5.99 -46.18
N PRO A 619 2.71 -5.76 -47.14
CA PRO A 619 2.94 -6.10 -48.54
C PRO A 619 4.16 -5.36 -49.16
N PRO A 620 5.08 -6.08 -49.82
CA PRO A 620 6.37 -5.54 -50.28
C PRO A 620 6.31 -4.58 -51.49
N THR A 621 5.12 -4.19 -51.96
CA THR A 621 4.97 -3.34 -53.15
C THR A 621 3.80 -2.37 -53.01
N ASP A 622 4.02 -1.09 -53.39
CA ASP A 622 3.01 -0.01 -53.48
C ASP A 622 1.79 -0.35 -54.37
N ASP A 623 1.86 -1.43 -55.15
CA ASP A 623 0.81 -1.92 -56.05
C ASP A 623 -0.15 -2.94 -55.39
N ALA A 624 0.09 -3.34 -54.14
CA ALA A 624 -0.82 -4.22 -53.41
C ALA A 624 -2.09 -3.46 -52.98
N PRO A 625 -3.28 -4.12 -52.96
CA PRO A 625 -4.48 -3.49 -52.45
C PRO A 625 -4.27 -3.02 -50.99
N PRO A 626 -4.79 -1.84 -50.61
CA PRO A 626 -4.60 -1.32 -49.25
C PRO A 626 -5.09 -2.35 -48.24
N ASN A 627 -4.22 -2.67 -47.29
CA ASN A 627 -4.54 -3.50 -46.15
C ASN A 627 -4.66 -2.58 -44.94
N GLU A 628 -5.85 -2.47 -44.37
CA GLU A 628 -6.12 -1.66 -43.16
C GLU A 628 -5.29 -2.11 -41.95
N LEU A 629 -4.80 -3.35 -41.93
CA LEU A 629 -3.85 -3.83 -40.92
C LEU A 629 -2.44 -3.31 -41.16
N ASN A 630 -2.04 -3.06 -42.41
CA ASN A 630 -0.67 -2.69 -42.74
C ASN A 630 -0.29 -1.33 -42.20
N GLU A 631 -1.02 -0.29 -42.62
CA GLU A 631 -0.66 1.10 -42.28
C GLU A 631 -0.67 1.30 -40.76
N SER A 632 -1.72 0.85 -40.07
CA SER A 632 -1.82 1.00 -38.62
C SER A 632 -0.81 0.15 -37.84
N ALA A 633 -0.51 -1.08 -38.28
CA ALA A 633 0.49 -1.90 -37.58
C ALA A 633 1.93 -1.45 -37.89
N ASP A 634 2.19 -0.91 -39.08
CA ASP A 634 3.46 -0.27 -39.45
C ASP A 634 3.69 0.98 -38.60
N GLU A 635 2.70 1.87 -38.50
CA GLU A 635 2.77 3.06 -37.66
C GLU A 635 2.96 2.71 -36.18
N ALA A 636 2.26 1.68 -35.68
CA ALA A 636 2.43 1.17 -34.32
C ALA A 636 3.85 0.63 -34.05
N GLN A 637 4.39 -0.15 -34.98
CA GLN A 637 5.74 -0.70 -34.91
C GLN A 637 6.81 0.40 -35.00
N GLN A 638 6.62 1.38 -35.89
CA GLN A 638 7.49 2.55 -36.03
C GLN A 638 7.45 3.41 -34.77
N GLY A 639 6.26 3.63 -34.19
CA GLY A 639 6.08 4.31 -32.91
C GLY A 639 6.93 3.65 -31.83
N TRP A 640 6.75 2.35 -31.61
CA TRP A 640 7.56 1.58 -30.65
C TRP A 640 9.06 1.70 -30.87
N THR A 641 9.50 1.58 -32.14
CA THR A 641 10.92 1.67 -32.49
C THR A 641 11.48 3.07 -32.26
N SER A 642 10.69 4.12 -32.53
CA SER A 642 11.07 5.51 -32.27
C SER A 642 11.27 5.74 -30.79
N GLY A 643 10.27 5.40 -29.97
CA GLY A 643 10.34 5.57 -28.52
C GLY A 643 11.51 4.78 -27.90
N TRP A 644 11.74 3.55 -28.36
CA TRP A 644 12.90 2.75 -27.93
C TRP A 644 14.23 3.48 -28.20
N GLY A 645 14.42 3.94 -29.44
CA GLY A 645 15.64 4.63 -29.85
C GLY A 645 15.82 6.00 -29.18
N GLU A 646 14.73 6.73 -28.92
CA GLU A 646 14.76 7.99 -28.18
C GLU A 646 15.23 7.78 -26.73
N ALA A 647 14.74 6.74 -26.05
CA ALA A 647 15.18 6.36 -24.71
C ALA A 647 16.64 5.87 -24.67
N GLU A 648 17.09 5.08 -25.66
CA GLU A 648 18.50 4.69 -25.77
C GLU A 648 19.41 5.92 -25.92
N ASN A 649 19.08 6.83 -26.84
CA ASN A 649 19.82 8.07 -27.02
C ASN A 649 19.84 8.92 -25.73
N TRP A 650 18.74 8.91 -24.96
CA TRP A 650 18.69 9.58 -23.66
C TRP A 650 19.68 8.99 -22.66
N LEU A 651 19.73 7.66 -22.53
CA LEU A 651 20.64 6.96 -21.62
C LEU A 651 22.11 7.16 -22.02
N GLU A 652 22.42 7.13 -23.32
CA GLU A 652 23.77 7.45 -23.82
C GLU A 652 24.20 8.87 -23.41
N MET A 653 23.27 9.84 -23.44
CA MET A 653 23.55 11.20 -22.97
C MET A 653 23.70 11.28 -21.44
N LEU A 654 22.93 10.50 -20.68
CA LEU A 654 23.01 10.46 -19.23
C LEU A 654 24.36 9.91 -18.75
N ASP A 655 24.82 8.80 -19.33
CA ASP A 655 26.13 8.20 -19.03
C ASP A 655 27.30 9.16 -19.30
N LEU A 656 27.21 9.96 -20.37
CA LEU A 656 28.19 10.98 -20.69
C LEU A 656 28.23 12.14 -19.67
N ILE A 657 27.12 12.41 -18.98
CA ILE A 657 27.03 13.46 -17.96
C ILE A 657 27.56 12.95 -16.61
N GLU A 658 27.31 11.68 -16.28
CA GLU A 658 27.71 11.09 -14.99
C GLU A 658 29.15 10.54 -14.99
N GLY A 659 29.78 10.37 -16.16
CA GLY A 659 31.17 9.94 -16.32
C GLY A 659 32.25 11.04 -16.17
N ASP A 660 31.85 12.31 -16.12
CA ASP A 660 32.69 13.50 -15.88
C ASP A 660 32.58 14.00 -14.42
#